data_AF-A0A9R1JQL6-F1
#
_entry.id   AF-A0A9R1JQL6-F1
#
_cell.length_a   1.000
_cell.length_b   1.000
_cell.length_c   1.000
_cell.angle_alpha   90.00
_cell.angle_beta   90.00
_cell.angle_gamma   90.00
#
_symmetry.space_group_name_H-M   'P 1'
#
loop_
_entity.id
_entity.type
_entity.pdbx_description
1 polymer ?
#
loop_
_entity_poly.entity_id
_entity_poly.type
_entity_poly.pdbx_seq_one_letter_code
_entity_poly.pdbx_strand_id
1 'polypeptide(L)'
;MIQCHYNAGRWSFDVSTSCMAMRFLSAVDLPCHPCMAMVILPLLLLLLVPLAAAETWPFCGESGNYKSNSTYEANLRHLSSTLPKKAASSTTLFATDTVGNVPNTIFALALCRGDSNASACEGCLVTAFQDGQEHCTSNKDATVYYNSNPCMLRFSNQNFLATNVNDNILVIVSLDMFINISTRADSFRFLLFTLLNNTAQSAANSSRRFITSRLDVSSLPTLYCLMQCTPDLTADDCAACFQPYSQITLKYMDGRKGGRLLGTRCSMRYEIYPFFQGDPMLSLVSELPPMNNTMPPVTLYPPPQSQPQSPDAAPPPPKAQATTQELHGTEIIHDQAATNRPEEDALVWRLEEKSSEFTLFDFSEILQATHNFSKENRLGQGGFGPVYKGQLPDGIEIAVKRLASHSRQGFTEFKNEVELIAKLQHSNLVKLMGCCIQGEEKLLVYEYLPNKSLDFFIFDVSRTTLVDWNKRCVIIEGIAQGLLYLHKHSRLRIIHRDLKASNILLDQDMNPKISDFGLAKIFSSNDTQGSTKRVVGTYGYMAPEYASEGIYSIKSDVFSFGALLLEILSGQRNSGFHQHEDFLNLLGYSWQLWEGGRFLELLEASIANEIHAAEARRYINIALMCVQEHADDRPTMSNVVAMLNSEGVILREPKHPAYFNLRVSKEDESGSVLYSHNDVTICSNNDVTITEEPDGR
;
A
#
# COMPACT_ATOMS: atom_id res chain seq x y z
N MET A 1 45.49 34.76 -5.76
CA MET A 1 46.53 35.22 -4.83
C MET A 1 46.25 36.68 -4.51
N ILE A 2 46.16 37.05 -3.25
CA ILE A 2 45.94 38.44 -2.82
C ILE A 2 47.32 39.03 -2.48
N GLN A 3 47.70 40.13 -3.11
CA GLN A 3 48.88 40.91 -2.71
C GLN A 3 48.42 42.11 -1.87
N CYS A 4 49.04 42.29 -0.70
CA CYS A 4 48.72 43.37 0.23
C CYS A 4 49.85 44.41 0.25
N HIS A 5 49.50 45.69 0.09
CA HIS A 5 50.38 46.82 0.37
C HIS A 5 49.80 47.67 1.50
N TYR A 6 50.69 48.12 2.40
CA TYR A 6 50.36 48.97 3.55
C TYR A 6 51.03 50.34 3.37
N ASN A 7 50.24 51.41 3.31
CA ASN A 7 50.77 52.77 3.28
C ASN A 7 49.83 53.77 3.97
N ALA A 8 50.39 54.71 4.74
CA ALA A 8 49.65 55.77 5.46
C ALA A 8 48.39 55.31 6.22
N GLY A 9 48.48 54.17 6.93
CA GLY A 9 47.41 53.71 7.83
C GLY A 9 46.18 53.10 7.15
N ARG A 10 46.24 52.78 5.85
CA ARG A 10 45.20 52.01 5.15
C ARG A 10 45.79 50.83 4.37
N TRP A 11 45.02 49.74 4.32
CA TRP A 11 45.25 48.59 3.44
C TRP A 11 44.43 48.78 2.16
N SER A 12 45.04 48.59 1.01
CA SER A 12 44.37 48.57 -0.30
C SER A 12 44.51 47.19 -0.93
N PHE A 13 43.39 46.64 -1.42
CA PHE A 13 43.33 45.33 -2.08
C PHE A 13 42.93 45.53 -3.54
N ASP A 14 43.73 44.99 -4.47
CA ASP A 14 43.35 44.91 -5.88
C ASP A 14 42.85 43.50 -6.21
N VAL A 15 41.63 43.37 -6.73
CA VAL A 15 41.00 42.08 -7.04
C VAL A 15 40.45 42.13 -8.48
N SER A 16 40.98 41.29 -9.37
CA SER A 16 40.39 41.07 -10.70
C SER A 16 39.16 40.16 -10.60
N THR A 17 38.11 40.55 -11.32
CA THR A 17 36.69 40.18 -11.22
C THR A 17 36.30 38.73 -11.56
N SER A 18 35.39 38.14 -10.78
CA SER A 18 34.00 37.80 -11.19
C SER A 18 33.27 36.90 -10.18
N CYS A 19 32.49 37.50 -9.26
CA CYS A 19 31.33 36.85 -8.64
C CYS A 19 30.40 37.93 -8.04
N MET A 20 29.10 37.88 -8.36
CA MET A 20 28.09 38.87 -7.95
C MET A 20 27.83 38.89 -6.43
N ALA A 21 28.25 37.88 -5.67
CA ALA A 21 28.00 37.76 -4.24
C ALA A 21 28.81 38.76 -3.36
N MET A 22 29.82 39.44 -3.90
CA MET A 22 30.68 40.37 -3.12
C MET A 22 30.32 41.85 -3.25
N ARG A 23 29.32 42.23 -4.06
CA ARG A 23 28.88 43.64 -4.16
C ARG A 23 28.12 44.15 -2.92
N PHE A 24 27.69 43.27 -2.02
CA PHE A 24 27.01 43.66 -0.79
C PHE A 24 27.96 44.10 0.34
N LEU A 25 29.25 43.75 0.27
CA LEU A 25 30.22 44.05 1.34
C LEU A 25 30.94 45.40 1.15
N SER A 26 30.77 46.07 0.01
CA SER A 26 31.38 47.40 -0.23
C SER A 26 30.48 48.59 0.15
N ALA A 27 29.31 48.34 0.74
CA ALA A 27 28.29 49.39 0.98
C ALA A 27 27.92 49.59 2.45
N VAL A 28 28.67 49.01 3.41
CA VAL A 28 28.36 49.15 4.84
C VAL A 28 29.56 49.73 5.58
N ASP A 29 29.56 51.05 5.78
CA ASP A 29 30.46 51.73 6.71
C ASP A 29 30.04 51.40 8.15
N LEU A 30 30.67 50.38 8.77
CA LEU A 30 30.56 50.15 10.21
C LEU A 30 31.78 50.73 10.96
N PRO A 31 31.57 51.40 12.12
CA PRO A 31 32.64 52.00 12.89
C PRO A 31 33.54 50.93 13.52
N CYS A 32 34.85 51.08 13.32
CA CYS A 32 35.91 50.24 13.89
C CYS A 32 35.97 50.35 15.42
N HIS A 33 35.28 49.45 16.12
CA HIS A 33 35.56 49.15 17.52
C HIS A 33 36.03 47.69 17.66
N PRO A 34 37.21 47.42 18.28
CA PRO A 34 37.80 46.08 18.33
C PRO A 34 36.94 45.02 19.03
N CYS A 35 35.98 45.43 19.86
CA CYS A 35 35.02 44.51 20.50
C CYS A 35 33.93 43.99 19.55
N MET A 36 33.57 44.71 18.48
CA MET A 36 32.54 44.25 17.53
C MET A 36 33.09 43.20 16.56
N ALA A 37 34.39 43.29 16.20
CA ALA A 37 35.05 42.28 15.38
C ALA A 37 35.14 40.90 16.08
N MET A 38 35.27 40.89 17.42
CA MET A 38 35.30 39.67 18.23
C MET A 38 33.95 38.93 18.29
N VAL A 39 32.84 39.62 17.96
CA VAL A 39 31.50 39.03 17.94
C VAL A 39 31.07 38.70 16.50
N ILE A 40 31.35 39.60 15.56
CA ILE A 40 30.92 39.47 14.17
C ILE A 40 31.71 38.38 13.42
N LEU A 41 33.01 38.22 13.70
CA LEU A 41 33.85 37.21 13.04
C LEU A 41 33.45 35.76 13.38
N PRO A 42 33.18 35.37 14.65
CA PRO A 42 32.64 34.05 14.95
C PRO A 42 31.21 33.85 14.45
N LEU A 43 30.38 34.90 14.37
CA LEU A 43 29.05 34.85 13.74
C LEU A 43 29.12 34.64 12.21
N LEU A 44 30.09 35.25 11.53
CA LEU A 44 30.38 35.01 10.12
C LEU A 44 31.00 33.64 9.87
N LEU A 45 31.84 33.14 10.78
CA LEU A 45 32.35 31.77 10.75
C LEU A 45 31.25 30.73 11.02
N LEU A 46 30.25 31.05 11.85
CA LEU A 46 29.03 30.26 12.04
C LEU A 46 28.11 30.29 10.80
N LEU A 47 28.13 31.37 10.02
CA LEU A 47 27.47 31.47 8.70
C LEU A 47 28.28 30.81 7.56
N LEU A 48 29.56 30.52 7.79
CA LEU A 48 30.46 29.76 6.90
C LEU A 48 30.53 28.27 7.27
N VAL A 49 29.88 27.84 8.34
CA VAL A 49 29.53 26.42 8.51
C VAL A 49 28.66 26.07 7.31
N PRO A 50 29.00 25.05 6.50
CA PRO A 50 28.16 24.68 5.37
C PRO A 50 26.74 24.48 5.89
N LEU A 51 25.81 25.27 5.35
CA LEU A 51 24.38 25.14 5.60
C LEU A 51 24.01 23.65 5.40
N ALA A 52 23.70 22.99 6.51
CA ALA A 52 23.44 21.56 6.62
C ALA A 52 24.55 20.67 6.04
N ALA A 53 25.31 19.99 6.90
CA ALA A 53 25.76 18.65 6.52
C ALA A 53 24.51 17.92 6.03
N ALA A 54 24.45 17.56 4.75
CA ALA A 54 23.32 16.81 4.24
C ALA A 54 23.22 15.54 5.08
N GLU A 55 22.10 15.32 5.75
CA GLU A 55 21.87 14.04 6.44
C GLU A 55 21.96 12.94 5.38
N THR A 56 22.97 12.09 5.52
CA THR A 56 23.20 10.92 4.67
C THR A 56 22.89 9.66 5.46
N TRP A 57 22.29 8.68 4.78
CA TRP A 57 22.10 7.34 5.32
C TRP A 57 22.87 6.33 4.46
N PRO A 58 24.19 6.19 4.67
CA PRO A 58 24.97 5.13 4.05
C PRO A 58 24.67 3.79 4.72
N PHE A 59 24.46 2.76 3.91
CA PHE A 59 24.27 1.38 4.33
C PHE A 59 25.29 0.50 3.61
N CYS A 60 26.02 -0.32 4.37
CA CYS A 60 27.02 -1.22 3.84
C CYS A 60 26.48 -2.64 3.86
N GLY A 61 26.49 -3.31 2.70
CA GLY A 61 26.02 -4.68 2.59
C GLY A 61 27.04 -5.72 3.09
N GLU A 62 26.67 -6.99 3.03
CA GLU A 62 27.47 -8.12 3.55
C GLU A 62 28.16 -8.93 2.44
N SER A 63 28.19 -8.41 1.20
CA SER A 63 28.68 -9.14 0.03
C SER A 63 30.22 -9.27 -0.06
N GLY A 64 30.91 -8.81 0.99
CA GLY A 64 32.35 -8.93 1.19
C GLY A 64 33.12 -7.64 0.89
N ASN A 65 34.42 -7.68 1.15
CA ASN A 65 35.32 -6.55 0.97
C ASN A 65 36.23 -6.73 -0.26
N TYR A 66 36.63 -5.63 -0.89
CA TYR A 66 37.68 -5.59 -1.88
C TYR A 66 39.01 -5.13 -1.27
N LYS A 67 40.13 -5.44 -1.92
CA LYS A 67 41.46 -4.98 -1.48
C LYS A 67 41.81 -3.65 -2.14
N SER A 68 42.59 -2.81 -1.45
CA SER A 68 43.17 -1.60 -2.04
C SER A 68 44.02 -1.95 -3.27
N ASN A 69 43.96 -1.12 -4.30
CA ASN A 69 44.56 -1.30 -5.62
C ASN A 69 44.13 -2.59 -6.35
N SER A 70 42.96 -3.12 -6.05
CA SER A 70 42.39 -4.25 -6.78
C SER A 70 41.71 -3.83 -8.09
N THR A 71 41.48 -4.80 -8.98
CA THR A 71 40.64 -4.61 -10.18
C THR A 71 39.23 -4.12 -9.82
N TYR A 72 38.66 -4.60 -8.71
CA TYR A 72 37.35 -4.14 -8.23
C TYR A 72 37.36 -2.64 -7.91
N GLU A 73 38.38 -2.17 -7.20
CA GLU A 73 38.49 -0.73 -6.88
C GLU A 73 38.68 0.11 -8.14
N ALA A 74 39.46 -0.36 -9.12
CA ALA A 74 39.60 0.32 -10.41
C ALA A 74 38.27 0.41 -11.18
N ASN A 75 37.48 -0.67 -11.18
CA ASN A 75 36.13 -0.70 -11.77
C ASN A 75 35.19 0.28 -11.05
N LEU A 76 35.27 0.37 -9.73
CA LEU A 76 34.46 1.29 -8.93
C LEU A 76 34.83 2.77 -9.21
N ARG A 77 36.12 3.08 -9.36
CA ARG A 77 36.58 4.43 -9.77
C ARG A 77 36.14 4.79 -11.19
N HIS A 78 36.08 3.80 -12.08
CA HIS A 78 35.52 4.04 -13.42
C HIS A 78 34.04 4.41 -13.32
N LEU A 79 33.25 3.62 -12.60
CA LEU A 79 31.82 3.88 -12.36
C LEU A 79 31.56 5.24 -11.72
N SER A 80 32.34 5.64 -10.70
CA SER A 80 32.16 6.93 -10.05
C SER A 80 32.40 8.13 -10.98
N SER A 81 33.14 7.94 -12.07
CA SER A 81 33.40 8.97 -13.08
C SER A 81 32.38 9.02 -14.23
N THR A 82 31.66 7.92 -14.48
CA THR A 82 30.77 7.76 -15.65
C THR A 82 29.28 7.77 -15.27
N LEU A 83 28.89 7.05 -14.22
CA LEU A 83 27.48 6.85 -13.85
C LEU A 83 26.76 8.15 -13.46
N PRO A 84 27.35 9.09 -12.68
CA PRO A 84 26.71 10.36 -12.37
C PRO A 84 26.32 11.17 -13.61
N LYS A 85 27.24 11.26 -14.60
CA LYS A 85 27.02 11.97 -15.87
C LYS A 85 25.94 11.29 -16.70
N LYS A 86 25.96 9.95 -16.75
CA LYS A 86 24.95 9.15 -17.46
C LYS A 86 23.56 9.43 -16.90
N ALA A 87 23.41 9.42 -15.57
CA ALA A 87 22.13 9.72 -14.93
C ALA A 87 21.70 11.17 -15.19
N ALA A 88 22.59 12.15 -15.03
CA ALA A 88 22.29 13.56 -15.25
C ALA A 88 21.91 13.90 -16.71
N SER A 89 22.50 13.19 -17.68
CA SER A 89 22.16 13.35 -19.10
C SER A 89 20.82 12.70 -19.50
N SER A 90 20.29 11.82 -18.65
CA SER A 90 19.02 11.13 -18.90
C SER A 90 17.83 12.05 -18.62
N THR A 91 16.82 11.99 -19.48
CA THR A 91 15.55 12.71 -19.28
C THR A 91 14.79 12.27 -18.03
N THR A 92 15.13 11.13 -17.43
CA THR A 92 14.52 10.62 -16.20
C THR A 92 15.44 10.71 -14.98
N LEU A 93 16.64 11.31 -15.13
CA LEU A 93 17.65 11.44 -14.08
C LEU A 93 18.04 10.11 -13.42
N PHE A 94 18.07 9.06 -14.24
CA PHE A 94 18.32 7.68 -13.83
C PHE A 94 19.30 7.02 -14.77
N ALA A 95 20.19 6.20 -14.21
CA ALA A 95 21.05 5.32 -14.97
C ALA A 95 21.43 4.08 -14.18
N THR A 96 21.66 2.98 -14.91
CA THR A 96 22.33 1.78 -14.42
C THR A 96 23.59 1.54 -15.22
N ASP A 97 24.53 0.82 -14.63
CA ASP A 97 25.72 0.36 -15.33
C ASP A 97 26.27 -0.94 -14.72
N THR A 98 27.03 -1.69 -15.51
CA THR A 98 27.70 -2.93 -15.08
C THR A 98 29.12 -2.93 -15.59
N VAL A 99 30.09 -2.98 -14.68
CA VAL A 99 31.52 -2.83 -15.02
C VAL A 99 32.32 -4.00 -14.46
N GLY A 100 33.19 -4.57 -15.29
CA GLY A 100 34.10 -5.67 -14.93
C GLY A 100 33.53 -7.07 -15.15
N ASN A 101 34.39 -8.07 -14.99
CA ASN A 101 34.08 -9.49 -15.13
C ASN A 101 34.23 -10.22 -13.80
N VAL A 102 33.51 -11.34 -13.63
CA VAL A 102 33.59 -12.20 -12.43
C VAL A 102 35.06 -12.54 -12.13
N PRO A 103 35.55 -12.38 -10.88
CA PRO A 103 34.82 -12.04 -9.65
C PRO A 103 34.78 -10.53 -9.30
N ASN A 104 35.16 -9.65 -10.24
CA ASN A 104 35.29 -8.20 -10.06
C ASN A 104 34.18 -7.37 -10.75
N THR A 105 33.05 -8.00 -11.07
CA THR A 105 31.89 -7.30 -11.64
C THR A 105 31.21 -6.43 -10.57
N ILE A 106 30.74 -5.25 -10.98
CA ILE A 106 29.98 -4.31 -10.17
C ILE A 106 28.70 -3.97 -10.92
N PHE A 107 27.56 -4.16 -10.27
CA PHE A 107 26.26 -3.67 -10.71
C PHE A 107 25.98 -2.37 -9.97
N ALA A 108 25.57 -1.32 -10.68
CA ALA A 108 25.34 -0.01 -10.09
C ALA A 108 24.04 0.63 -10.60
N LEU A 109 23.39 1.37 -9.72
CA LEU A 109 22.14 2.09 -9.96
C LEU A 109 22.24 3.49 -9.34
N ALA A 110 21.90 4.50 -10.13
CA ALA A 110 21.84 5.89 -9.72
C ALA A 110 20.47 6.49 -10.08
N LEU A 111 19.81 7.09 -9.10
CA LEU A 111 18.51 7.74 -9.27
C LEU A 111 18.50 9.08 -8.56
N CYS A 112 18.14 10.14 -9.27
CA CYS A 112 17.84 11.44 -8.65
C CYS A 112 16.34 11.69 -8.59
N ARG A 113 15.93 12.56 -7.67
CA ARG A 113 14.52 12.96 -7.54
C ARG A 113 14.01 13.66 -8.79
N GLY A 114 12.77 13.36 -9.17
CA GLY A 114 12.18 13.81 -10.43
C GLY A 114 11.93 15.32 -10.56
N ASP A 115 12.03 16.09 -9.48
CA ASP A 115 11.98 17.57 -9.47
C ASP A 115 13.38 18.21 -9.43
N SER A 116 14.46 17.41 -9.54
CA SER A 116 15.83 17.92 -9.59
C SER A 116 16.24 18.31 -11.03
N ASN A 117 17.33 19.08 -11.14
CA ASN A 117 17.95 19.40 -12.42
C ASN A 117 19.22 18.56 -12.65
N ALA A 118 19.68 18.48 -13.90
CA ALA A 118 20.83 17.65 -14.29
C ALA A 118 22.10 17.96 -13.48
N SER A 119 22.43 19.24 -13.29
CA SER A 119 23.64 19.66 -12.56
C SER A 119 23.59 19.27 -11.09
N ALA A 120 22.43 19.44 -10.43
CA ALA A 120 22.22 19.04 -9.04
C ALA A 120 22.25 17.50 -8.89
N CYS A 121 21.71 16.78 -9.87
CA CYS A 121 21.76 15.32 -9.91
C CYS A 121 23.18 14.79 -10.03
N GLU A 122 23.98 15.31 -10.98
CA GLU A 122 25.39 14.91 -11.15
C GLU A 122 26.18 15.20 -9.86
N GLY A 123 26.05 16.41 -9.32
CA GLY A 123 26.73 16.81 -8.09
C GLY A 123 26.39 15.89 -6.92
N CYS A 124 25.10 15.59 -6.72
CA CYS A 124 24.66 14.68 -5.66
C CYS A 124 25.26 13.28 -5.79
N LEU A 125 25.22 12.71 -7.00
CA LEU A 125 25.70 11.34 -7.23
C LEU A 125 27.22 11.24 -7.10
N VAL A 126 27.97 12.28 -7.48
CA VAL A 126 29.42 12.35 -7.25
C VAL A 126 29.72 12.31 -5.75
N THR A 127 29.01 13.13 -4.95
CA THR A 127 29.15 13.11 -3.49
C THR A 127 28.71 11.76 -2.92
N ALA A 128 27.65 11.13 -3.45
CA ALA A 128 27.18 9.83 -2.98
C ALA A 128 28.21 8.72 -3.16
N PHE A 129 28.98 8.72 -4.25
CA PHE A 129 30.09 7.80 -4.43
C PHE A 129 31.19 8.04 -3.39
N GLN A 130 31.52 9.31 -3.12
CA GLN A 130 32.53 9.68 -2.12
C GLN A 130 32.10 9.22 -0.72
N ASP A 131 30.91 9.61 -0.27
CA ASP A 131 30.41 9.27 1.05
C ASP A 131 30.21 7.76 1.21
N GLY A 132 29.75 7.07 0.16
CA GLY A 132 29.65 5.61 0.15
C GLY A 132 31.01 4.93 0.33
N GLN A 133 32.07 5.44 -0.31
CA GLN A 133 33.42 4.91 -0.16
C GLN A 133 34.07 5.26 1.19
N GLU A 134 33.75 6.43 1.75
CA GLU A 134 34.24 6.85 3.06
C GLU A 134 33.57 6.04 4.18
N HIS A 135 32.24 5.91 4.17
CA HIS A 135 31.49 5.24 5.23
C HIS A 135 31.49 3.71 5.09
N CYS A 136 31.49 3.18 3.87
CA CYS A 136 31.57 1.75 3.58
C CYS A 136 32.96 1.38 3.04
N THR A 137 34.01 1.74 3.79
CA THR A 137 35.40 1.58 3.35
C THR A 137 35.69 0.15 2.91
N SER A 138 36.15 -0.01 1.67
CA SER A 138 36.48 -1.31 1.05
C SER A 138 35.33 -2.31 0.92
N ASN A 139 34.08 -1.92 1.17
CA ASN A 139 32.92 -2.81 1.03
C ASN A 139 32.51 -2.90 -0.44
N LYS A 140 32.17 -4.11 -0.90
CA LYS A 140 31.68 -4.33 -2.27
C LYS A 140 30.22 -3.91 -2.46
N ASP A 141 29.46 -3.75 -1.39
CA ASP A 141 28.05 -3.37 -1.43
C ASP A 141 27.80 -2.14 -0.56
N ALA A 142 27.31 -1.08 -1.20
CA ALA A 142 26.92 0.13 -0.51
C ALA A 142 25.67 0.75 -1.15
N THR A 143 24.79 1.26 -0.29
CA THR A 143 23.63 2.07 -0.68
C THR A 143 23.69 3.40 0.07
N VAL A 144 23.50 4.51 -0.62
CA VAL A 144 23.52 5.85 -0.02
C VAL A 144 22.25 6.60 -0.40
N TYR A 145 21.58 7.16 0.61
CA TYR A 145 20.43 8.04 0.44
C TYR A 145 20.75 9.45 0.93
N TYR A 146 20.46 10.47 0.14
CA TYR A 146 20.62 11.88 0.53
C TYR A 146 19.30 12.54 0.93
N ASN A 147 19.33 13.32 2.02
CA ASN A 147 18.19 14.08 2.49
C ASN A 147 18.01 15.43 1.73
N SER A 148 19.09 16.20 1.57
CA SER A 148 19.02 17.61 1.14
C SER A 148 18.96 17.82 -0.38
N ASN A 149 19.64 16.96 -1.15
CA ASN A 149 19.54 16.85 -2.60
C ASN A 149 19.25 15.39 -2.89
N PRO A 150 18.00 14.95 -2.98
CA PRO A 150 17.69 13.52 -2.91
C PRO A 150 18.09 12.80 -4.18
N CYS A 151 19.31 12.26 -4.18
CA CYS A 151 19.70 11.15 -5.02
C CYS A 151 19.90 9.89 -4.16
N MET A 152 19.82 8.75 -4.83
CA MET A 152 20.11 7.45 -4.31
C MET A 152 21.14 6.79 -5.21
N LEU A 153 22.16 6.22 -4.59
CA LEU A 153 23.20 5.44 -5.24
C LEU A 153 23.26 4.06 -4.60
N ARG A 154 23.31 3.02 -5.40
CA ARG A 154 23.67 1.67 -4.94
C ARG A 154 24.68 1.03 -5.88
N PHE A 155 25.68 0.37 -5.33
CA PHE A 155 26.54 -0.55 -6.07
C PHE A 155 26.75 -1.84 -5.28
N SER A 156 26.89 -2.97 -5.99
CA SER A 156 27.15 -4.28 -5.39
C SER A 156 27.85 -5.21 -6.39
N ASN A 157 28.58 -6.20 -5.90
CA ASN A 157 29.05 -7.34 -6.69
C ASN A 157 27.96 -8.41 -6.87
N GLN A 158 26.80 -8.28 -6.21
CA GLN A 158 25.61 -9.09 -6.43
C GLN A 158 24.69 -8.42 -7.45
N ASN A 159 24.08 -9.21 -8.34
CA ASN A 159 23.21 -8.67 -9.39
C ASN A 159 21.81 -8.32 -8.84
N PHE A 160 21.72 -7.21 -8.10
CA PHE A 160 20.43 -6.66 -7.63
C PHE A 160 19.63 -6.00 -8.77
N LEU A 161 20.25 -5.76 -9.93
CA LEU A 161 19.57 -5.18 -11.09
C LEU A 161 18.58 -6.17 -11.73
N ALA A 162 18.74 -7.48 -11.50
CA ALA A 162 17.88 -8.53 -12.03
C ALA A 162 16.51 -8.66 -11.33
N THR A 163 16.29 -7.97 -10.21
CA THR A 163 15.05 -8.02 -9.44
C THR A 163 14.30 -6.69 -9.49
N ASN A 164 12.96 -6.77 -9.54
CA ASN A 164 12.08 -5.59 -9.57
C ASN A 164 11.56 -5.19 -8.17
N VAL A 165 12.00 -5.88 -7.12
CA VAL A 165 11.56 -5.66 -5.74
C VAL A 165 12.63 -4.92 -4.94
N ASN A 166 12.20 -4.21 -3.90
CA ASN A 166 13.15 -3.65 -2.93
C ASN A 166 13.78 -4.78 -2.10
N ASP A 167 15.10 -4.77 -2.00
CA ASP A 167 15.80 -5.74 -1.13
C ASP A 167 15.60 -5.40 0.36
N ASN A 168 15.58 -4.11 0.71
CA ASN A 168 15.30 -3.58 2.05
C ASN A 168 14.59 -2.22 1.94
N ILE A 169 13.67 -1.94 2.88
CA ILE A 169 12.98 -0.65 3.00
C ILE A 169 13.38 -0.01 4.33
N LEU A 170 14.05 1.14 4.27
CA LEU A 170 14.38 1.93 5.45
C LEU A 170 13.19 2.83 5.83
N VAL A 171 12.75 2.72 7.09
CA VAL A 171 11.65 3.51 7.65
C VAL A 171 12.23 4.66 8.46
N ILE A 172 11.94 5.89 8.06
CA ILE A 172 12.38 7.10 8.76
C ILE A 172 11.15 7.87 9.19
N VAL A 173 11.02 8.12 10.50
CA VAL A 173 9.88 8.83 11.09
C VAL A 173 10.31 10.22 11.54
N SER A 174 9.43 11.20 11.38
CA SER A 174 9.65 12.51 11.99
C SER A 174 9.73 12.39 13.52
N LEU A 175 10.74 13.03 14.12
CA LEU A 175 10.99 13.06 15.56
C LEU A 175 10.05 14.03 16.28
N ASP A 176 9.46 14.99 15.58
CA ASP A 176 8.46 15.90 16.14
C ASP A 176 7.15 15.14 16.39
N MET A 177 6.76 15.08 17.67
CA MET A 177 5.62 14.30 18.17
C MET A 177 4.31 14.60 17.42
N PHE A 178 3.51 13.52 17.36
CA PHE A 178 2.18 13.33 16.78
C PHE A 178 1.38 14.60 16.51
N ILE A 179 0.61 14.60 15.42
CA ILE A 179 -0.42 15.61 15.20
C ILE A 179 -1.40 15.53 16.40
N ASN A 180 -1.86 16.67 16.91
CA ASN A 180 -2.82 16.69 18.02
C ASN A 180 -4.23 16.33 17.49
N ILE A 181 -4.46 15.04 17.20
CA ILE A 181 -5.68 14.54 16.54
C ILE A 181 -6.72 14.00 17.53
N SER A 182 -6.74 14.50 18.77
CA SER A 182 -7.49 13.93 19.91
C SER A 182 -8.99 13.65 19.65
N THR A 183 -9.59 14.17 18.57
CA THR A 183 -10.99 13.89 18.18
C THR A 183 -11.20 13.40 16.73
N ARG A 184 -10.15 13.23 15.90
CA ARG A 184 -10.27 12.94 14.44
C ARG A 184 -9.13 12.09 13.84
N ALA A 185 -8.45 11.26 14.65
CA ALA A 185 -7.35 10.39 14.19
C ALA A 185 -7.75 9.52 12.98
N ASP A 186 -9.04 9.17 12.96
CA ASP A 186 -9.71 8.32 11.99
C ASP A 186 -9.78 8.92 10.58
N SER A 187 -10.15 10.19 10.47
CA SER A 187 -10.16 10.91 9.21
C SER A 187 -8.74 11.11 8.67
N PHE A 188 -7.76 11.37 9.55
CA PHE A 188 -6.37 11.57 9.12
C PHE A 188 -5.77 10.31 8.48
N ARG A 189 -5.97 9.13 9.08
CA ARG A 189 -5.48 7.84 8.53
C ARG A 189 -6.00 7.61 7.13
N PHE A 190 -7.30 7.83 6.93
CA PHE A 190 -7.95 7.65 5.64
C PHE A 190 -7.48 8.69 4.61
N LEU A 191 -7.34 9.95 5.00
CA LEU A 191 -6.86 11.03 4.14
C LEU A 191 -5.41 10.79 3.72
N LEU A 192 -4.54 10.41 4.65
CA LEU A 192 -3.16 10.03 4.36
C LEU A 192 -3.10 8.82 3.42
N PHE A 193 -3.93 7.80 3.66
CA PHE A 193 -4.02 6.65 2.77
C PHE A 193 -4.44 7.07 1.35
N THR A 194 -5.49 7.88 1.26
CA THR A 194 -6.01 8.40 -0.01
C THR A 194 -4.90 9.14 -0.75
N LEU A 195 -4.20 10.05 -0.07
CA LEU A 195 -3.06 10.74 -0.66
C LEU A 195 -2.02 9.73 -1.18
N LEU A 196 -1.54 8.82 -0.34
CA LEU A 196 -0.52 7.82 -0.72
C LEU A 196 -0.93 6.99 -1.94
N ASN A 197 -2.17 6.50 -2.00
CA ASN A 197 -2.62 5.61 -3.07
C ASN A 197 -2.75 6.35 -4.41
N ASN A 198 -3.36 7.54 -4.41
CA ASN A 198 -3.50 8.36 -5.61
C ASN A 198 -2.13 8.81 -6.13
N THR A 199 -1.21 9.14 -5.22
CA THR A 199 0.18 9.48 -5.53
C THR A 199 0.94 8.25 -6.07
N ALA A 200 0.76 7.06 -5.51
CA ALA A 200 1.40 5.84 -6.01
C ALA A 200 0.97 5.51 -7.45
N GLN A 201 -0.34 5.54 -7.73
CA GLN A 201 -0.87 5.24 -9.05
C GLN A 201 -0.46 6.28 -10.09
N SER A 202 -0.50 7.57 -9.73
CA SER A 202 -0.06 8.65 -10.61
C SER A 202 1.44 8.57 -10.90
N ALA A 203 2.26 8.18 -9.91
CA ALA A 203 3.68 7.92 -10.12
C ALA A 203 3.91 6.74 -11.08
N ALA A 204 3.15 5.64 -10.94
CA ALA A 204 3.27 4.47 -11.81
C ALA A 204 2.96 4.79 -13.29
N ASN A 205 2.01 5.69 -13.54
CA ASN A 205 1.60 6.11 -14.88
C ASN A 205 2.43 7.26 -15.46
N SER A 206 3.26 7.92 -14.64
CA SER A 206 4.13 9.02 -15.06
C SER A 206 5.34 8.52 -15.84
N SER A 207 5.73 9.22 -16.91
CA SER A 207 6.91 8.86 -17.72
C SER A 207 8.22 8.86 -16.92
N ARG A 208 8.33 9.73 -15.91
CA ARG A 208 9.48 9.80 -14.98
C ARG A 208 9.36 8.88 -13.78
N ARG A 209 8.26 8.14 -13.66
CA ARG A 209 7.97 7.32 -12.48
C ARG A 209 7.95 8.10 -11.17
N PHE A 210 7.54 9.36 -11.26
CA PHE A 210 7.63 10.36 -10.20
C PHE A 210 6.36 11.20 -10.19
N ILE A 211 5.85 11.48 -8.99
CA ILE A 211 4.77 12.43 -8.78
C ILE A 211 4.95 13.18 -7.45
N THR A 212 4.49 14.42 -7.40
CA THR A 212 4.29 15.22 -6.18
C THR A 212 2.81 15.52 -6.02
N SER A 213 2.36 15.60 -4.77
CA SER A 213 0.94 15.73 -4.47
C SER A 213 0.70 16.55 -3.21
N ARG A 214 -0.45 17.22 -3.14
CA ARG A 214 -0.96 17.87 -1.94
C ARG A 214 -2.39 17.41 -1.65
N LEU A 215 -2.75 17.38 -0.38
CA LEU A 215 -4.11 17.16 0.10
C LEU A 215 -4.47 18.25 1.11
N ASP A 216 -5.36 19.14 0.69
CA ASP A 216 -5.92 20.19 1.53
C ASP A 216 -7.10 19.63 2.33
N VAL A 217 -7.06 19.84 3.64
CA VAL A 217 -8.06 19.35 4.58
C VAL A 217 -8.55 20.52 5.41
N SER A 218 -9.83 20.87 5.33
CA SER A 218 -10.37 22.10 5.96
C SER A 218 -10.14 22.20 7.47
N SER A 219 -9.82 21.09 8.15
CA SER A 219 -9.63 21.01 9.60
C SER A 219 -8.32 20.36 10.06
N LEU A 220 -7.39 20.03 9.15
CA LEU A 220 -6.10 19.40 9.45
C LEU A 220 -4.99 20.11 8.67
N PRO A 221 -3.71 20.00 9.08
CA PRO A 221 -2.61 20.51 8.27
C PRO A 221 -2.64 19.89 6.86
N THR A 222 -2.43 20.70 5.82
CA THR A 222 -2.26 20.22 4.45
C THR A 222 -1.16 19.16 4.41
N LEU A 223 -1.45 18.04 3.77
CA LEU A 223 -0.50 16.95 3.58
C LEU A 223 0.18 17.07 2.23
N TYR A 224 1.49 16.91 2.21
CA TYR A 224 2.31 16.88 1.01
C TYR A 224 2.88 15.48 0.87
N CYS A 225 2.83 14.89 -0.32
CA CYS A 225 3.38 13.57 -0.57
C CYS A 225 4.11 13.51 -1.91
N LEU A 226 5.17 12.71 -1.95
CA LEU A 226 5.99 12.44 -3.10
C LEU A 226 6.28 10.95 -3.16
N MET A 227 6.11 10.34 -4.33
CA MET A 227 6.44 8.94 -4.57
C MET A 227 7.23 8.80 -5.87
N GLN A 228 8.25 7.94 -5.85
CA GLN A 228 9.10 7.70 -7.00
C GLN A 228 9.55 6.24 -7.08
N CYS A 229 9.49 5.63 -8.27
CA CYS A 229 10.11 4.34 -8.56
C CYS A 229 11.19 4.47 -9.63
N THR A 230 12.04 3.46 -9.82
CA THR A 230 13.11 3.50 -10.81
C THR A 230 12.52 3.43 -12.23
N PRO A 231 12.94 4.31 -13.16
CA PRO A 231 12.39 4.40 -14.52
C PRO A 231 12.52 3.15 -15.41
N ASP A 232 13.33 2.15 -15.02
CA ASP A 232 13.45 0.85 -15.69
C ASP A 232 12.27 -0.10 -15.42
N LEU A 233 11.43 0.19 -14.42
CA LEU A 233 10.24 -0.62 -14.10
C LEU A 233 9.08 -0.35 -15.06
N THR A 234 8.27 -1.38 -15.34
CA THR A 234 6.99 -1.24 -16.05
C THR A 234 5.94 -0.55 -15.16
N ALA A 235 4.82 -0.10 -15.75
CA ALA A 235 3.70 0.53 -15.02
C ALA A 235 3.26 -0.36 -13.85
N ASP A 236 3.03 -1.63 -14.16
CA ASP A 236 2.60 -2.65 -13.22
C ASP A 236 3.66 -2.96 -12.16
N ASP A 237 4.94 -3.09 -12.55
CA ASP A 237 6.03 -3.34 -11.59
C ASP A 237 6.19 -2.18 -10.60
N CYS A 238 6.06 -0.93 -11.08
CA CYS A 238 6.13 0.25 -10.23
C CYS A 238 4.96 0.30 -9.25
N ALA A 239 3.74 0.07 -9.74
CA ALA A 239 2.55 -0.01 -8.91
C ALA A 239 2.68 -1.12 -7.85
N ALA A 240 3.18 -2.30 -8.25
CA ALA A 240 3.46 -3.42 -7.36
C ALA A 240 4.50 -3.07 -6.28
N CYS A 241 5.55 -2.31 -6.63
CA CYS A 241 6.57 -1.87 -5.68
C CYS A 241 5.98 -0.99 -4.55
N PHE A 242 5.00 -0.15 -4.87
CA PHE A 242 4.33 0.72 -3.89
C PHE A 242 3.24 0.04 -3.05
N GLN A 243 2.71 -1.11 -3.46
CA GLN A 243 1.63 -1.81 -2.72
C GLN A 243 1.86 -1.93 -1.20
N PRO A 244 3.08 -2.28 -0.69
CA PRO A 244 3.28 -2.38 0.76
C PRO A 244 3.39 -1.02 1.47
N TYR A 245 3.58 0.09 0.75
CA TYR A 245 3.98 1.38 1.35
C TYR A 245 2.89 1.96 2.22
N SER A 246 1.63 1.90 1.78
CA SER A 246 0.50 2.38 2.58
C SER A 246 0.38 1.63 3.92
N GLN A 247 0.54 0.31 3.90
CA GLN A 247 0.49 -0.52 5.11
C GLN A 247 1.67 -0.25 6.05
N ILE A 248 2.88 -0.10 5.50
CA ILE A 248 4.07 0.24 6.28
C ILE A 248 3.90 1.64 6.91
N THR A 249 3.41 2.62 6.15
CA THR A 249 3.16 3.97 6.64
C THR A 249 2.13 3.97 7.76
N LEU A 250 0.99 3.29 7.62
CA LEU A 250 0.00 3.18 8.71
C LEU A 250 0.52 2.42 9.93
N LYS A 251 1.46 1.48 9.75
CA LYS A 251 2.02 0.71 10.86
C LYS A 251 3.03 1.52 11.69
N TYR A 252 3.88 2.31 11.05
CA TYR A 252 5.03 2.96 11.70
C TYR A 252 4.87 4.48 11.85
N MET A 253 4.03 5.10 11.01
CA MET A 253 3.88 6.55 10.90
C MET A 253 2.48 7.04 11.29
N ASP A 254 1.68 6.18 11.91
CA ASP A 254 0.34 6.52 12.36
C ASP A 254 0.32 7.78 13.26
N GLY A 255 -0.55 8.73 12.93
CA GLY A 255 -0.67 10.01 13.63
C GLY A 255 0.57 10.92 13.57
N ARG A 256 1.61 10.58 12.79
CA ARG A 256 2.83 11.40 12.68
C ARG A 256 2.68 12.50 11.64
N LYS A 257 3.39 13.59 11.88
CA LYS A 257 3.48 14.78 11.00
C LYS A 257 4.18 14.51 9.66
N GLY A 258 4.91 13.41 9.55
CA GLY A 258 5.65 13.06 8.35
C GLY A 258 6.49 11.80 8.53
N GLY A 259 6.95 11.27 7.40
CA GLY A 259 7.82 10.11 7.37
C GLY A 259 8.25 9.74 5.96
N ARG A 260 9.21 8.80 5.88
CA ARG A 260 9.87 8.37 4.65
C ARG A 260 10.04 6.86 4.61
N LEU A 261 9.78 6.27 3.45
CA LEU A 261 10.13 4.89 3.13
C LEU A 261 11.13 4.93 1.98
N LEU A 262 12.35 4.49 2.26
CA LEU A 262 13.45 4.51 1.29
C LEU A 262 13.78 3.10 0.87
N GLY A 263 13.45 2.77 -0.38
CA GLY A 263 13.83 1.53 -1.04
C GLY A 263 14.69 1.82 -2.27
N THR A 264 15.36 0.78 -2.77
CA THR A 264 16.28 0.86 -3.92
C THR A 264 15.55 0.87 -5.26
N ARG A 265 14.28 0.47 -5.28
CA ARG A 265 13.40 0.45 -6.46
C ARG A 265 12.27 1.46 -6.37
N CYS A 266 11.74 1.70 -5.16
CA CYS A 266 10.74 2.74 -4.96
C CYS A 266 10.89 3.43 -3.60
N SER A 267 10.41 4.67 -3.51
CA SER A 267 10.51 5.50 -2.30
C SER A 267 9.28 6.38 -2.13
N MET A 268 8.94 6.71 -0.88
CA MET A 268 7.90 7.70 -0.55
C MET A 268 8.38 8.66 0.52
N ARG A 269 7.84 9.88 0.48
CA ARG A 269 7.91 10.86 1.55
C ARG A 269 6.55 11.53 1.70
N TYR A 270 6.09 11.71 2.93
CA TYR A 270 4.98 12.61 3.21
C TYR A 270 5.35 13.52 4.39
N GLU A 271 4.85 14.75 4.36
CA GLU A 271 5.08 15.76 5.39
C GLU A 271 3.85 16.69 5.46
N ILE A 272 3.69 17.43 6.54
CA ILE A 272 2.68 18.51 6.69
C ILE A 272 3.19 19.88 6.20
N TYR A 273 4.34 19.92 5.54
CA TYR A 273 4.95 21.13 4.96
C TYR A 273 5.49 20.79 3.56
N PRO A 274 5.53 21.77 2.63
CA PRO A 274 6.07 21.54 1.29
C PRO A 274 7.58 21.23 1.35
N PHE A 275 8.02 20.20 0.60
CA PHE A 275 9.42 19.72 0.61
C PHE A 275 9.99 19.35 -0.78
N PHE A 276 9.24 19.67 -1.83
CA PHE A 276 9.63 19.50 -3.23
C PHE A 276 9.55 20.84 -3.97
N GLN A 277 10.21 20.94 -5.13
CA GLN A 277 10.24 22.17 -5.92
C GLN A 277 9.05 22.24 -6.88
N GLY A 278 8.53 23.46 -7.09
CA GLY A 278 7.40 23.71 -7.97
C GLY A 278 6.04 23.39 -7.34
N ASP A 279 4.99 23.58 -8.14
CA ASP A 279 3.63 23.25 -7.74
C ASP A 279 3.42 21.72 -7.71
N PRO A 280 2.56 21.21 -6.80
CA PRO A 280 2.25 19.79 -6.75
C PRO A 280 1.56 19.35 -8.04
N MET A 281 2.04 18.25 -8.61
CA MET A 281 1.49 17.68 -9.85
C MET A 281 0.06 17.12 -9.65
N LEU A 282 -0.32 16.82 -8.41
CA LEU A 282 -1.65 16.34 -8.04
C LEU A 282 -2.18 17.09 -6.80
N SER A 283 -3.33 17.74 -6.92
CA SER A 283 -3.97 18.47 -5.81
C SER A 283 -5.32 17.85 -5.43
N LEU A 284 -5.45 17.45 -4.18
CA LEU A 284 -6.63 16.81 -3.59
C LEU A 284 -7.26 17.71 -2.53
N VAL A 285 -8.59 17.66 -2.38
CA VAL A 285 -9.33 18.43 -1.37
C VAL A 285 -10.34 17.54 -0.65
N SER A 286 -10.45 17.73 0.67
CA SER A 286 -11.50 17.13 1.50
C SER A 286 -12.30 18.20 2.24
N GLU A 287 -13.56 18.41 1.85
CA GLU A 287 -14.50 19.29 2.55
C GLU A 287 -15.14 18.54 3.73
N LEU A 288 -14.62 18.68 4.95
CA LEU A 288 -15.35 18.25 6.14
C LEU A 288 -16.40 19.32 6.49
N PRO A 289 -17.68 18.96 6.74
CA PRO A 289 -18.66 19.96 7.14
C PRO A 289 -18.25 20.63 8.47
N PRO A 290 -18.44 21.96 8.61
CA PRO A 290 -18.18 22.65 9.87
C PRO A 290 -19.15 22.16 10.95
N MET A 291 -18.63 21.81 12.14
CA MET A 291 -19.48 21.50 13.28
C MET A 291 -20.21 22.78 13.73
N ASN A 292 -21.53 22.79 13.59
CA ASN A 292 -22.37 23.77 14.26
C ASN A 292 -22.38 23.45 15.76
N ASN A 293 -21.53 24.14 16.53
CA ASN A 293 -21.44 24.02 17.99
C ASN A 293 -22.62 24.72 18.70
N THR A 294 -23.85 24.39 18.35
CA THR A 294 -25.04 24.80 19.09
C THR A 294 -25.73 23.55 19.64
N MET A 295 -25.19 23.04 20.76
CA MET A 295 -25.97 22.13 21.61
C MET A 295 -27.20 22.88 22.14
N PRO A 296 -28.42 22.33 22.03
CA PRO A 296 -29.54 22.79 22.84
C PRO A 296 -29.28 22.44 24.32
N PRO A 297 -29.78 23.26 25.27
CA PRO A 297 -29.46 23.07 26.69
C PRO A 297 -30.06 21.76 27.22
N VAL A 298 -29.19 20.90 27.75
CA VAL A 298 -29.58 19.66 28.44
C VAL A 298 -30.20 20.03 29.79
N THR A 299 -31.46 19.64 29.98
CA THR A 299 -32.15 19.69 31.27
C THR A 299 -31.60 18.56 32.16
N LEU A 300 -30.94 18.93 33.25
CA LEU A 300 -30.43 17.99 34.26
C LEU A 300 -31.61 17.41 35.06
N TYR A 301 -31.85 16.11 34.94
CA TYR A 301 -32.63 15.35 35.93
C TYR A 301 -31.71 14.74 36.98
N PRO A 302 -32.09 14.73 38.27
CA PRO A 302 -31.26 14.20 39.35
C PRO A 302 -31.24 12.66 39.37
N PRO A 303 -30.17 12.04 39.90
CA PRO A 303 -29.99 10.58 39.88
C PRO A 303 -30.87 9.86 40.92
N PRO A 304 -31.26 8.59 40.69
CA PRO A 304 -32.06 7.82 41.64
C PRO A 304 -31.25 7.37 42.85
N GLN A 305 -31.92 7.38 44.01
CA GLN A 305 -31.41 7.00 45.32
C GLN A 305 -31.15 5.49 45.45
N SER A 306 -30.03 5.16 46.12
CA SER A 306 -29.60 3.81 46.51
C SER A 306 -30.07 3.44 47.92
N GLN A 307 -30.61 2.23 48.11
CA GLN A 307 -30.66 1.49 49.40
C GLN A 307 -30.84 -0.02 49.13
N PRO A 308 -30.61 -0.94 50.09
CA PRO A 308 -29.51 -1.02 51.05
C PRO A 308 -28.86 -2.44 51.12
N GLN A 309 -27.66 -2.52 51.72
CA GLN A 309 -26.82 -3.71 51.92
C GLN A 309 -27.26 -4.60 53.10
N SER A 310 -26.92 -5.90 53.03
CA SER A 310 -26.56 -6.78 54.17
C SER A 310 -25.86 -8.08 53.67
N PRO A 311 -25.22 -8.93 54.52
CA PRO A 311 -23.80 -8.77 54.83
C PRO A 311 -22.94 -10.07 54.78
N ASP A 312 -21.64 -9.85 54.99
CA ASP A 312 -20.59 -10.73 55.54
C ASP A 312 -19.86 -11.77 54.69
N ALA A 313 -18.54 -11.67 54.82
CA ALA A 313 -17.48 -12.37 54.13
C ALA A 313 -16.90 -13.53 54.95
N ALA A 314 -16.38 -14.55 54.28
CA ALA A 314 -15.52 -15.59 54.84
C ALA A 314 -14.19 -15.67 54.05
N PRO A 315 -13.04 -15.98 54.69
CA PRO A 315 -11.71 -15.89 54.09
C PRO A 315 -11.26 -17.17 53.34
N PRO A 316 -10.22 -17.11 52.49
CA PRO A 316 -9.74 -18.26 51.70
C PRO A 316 -8.68 -19.11 52.44
N PRO A 317 -8.44 -20.38 52.00
CA PRO A 317 -7.53 -21.32 52.66
C PRO A 317 -6.06 -21.22 52.17
N PRO A 318 -5.08 -21.82 52.91
CA PRO A 318 -3.65 -21.61 52.68
C PRO A 318 -3.02 -22.58 51.64
N LYS A 319 -1.95 -22.10 50.99
CA LYS A 319 -1.09 -22.83 50.05
C LYS A 319 -0.16 -23.81 50.77
N ALA A 320 -0.09 -25.05 50.28
CA ALA A 320 0.91 -26.03 50.69
C ALA A 320 2.20 -25.88 49.85
N GLN A 321 3.33 -25.92 50.55
CA GLN A 321 4.70 -25.91 50.02
C GLN A 321 5.07 -27.29 49.46
N ALA A 322 5.79 -27.31 48.34
CA ALA A 322 6.49 -28.49 47.85
C ALA A 322 8.01 -28.26 47.95
N THR A 323 8.66 -29.26 48.53
CA THR A 323 10.06 -29.37 48.92
C THR A 323 11.00 -29.53 47.72
N THR A 324 12.15 -28.86 47.80
CA THR A 324 13.31 -28.99 46.93
C THR A 324 14.16 -30.21 47.30
N GLN A 325 14.60 -30.98 46.30
CA GLN A 325 15.82 -31.80 46.38
C GLN A 325 16.53 -31.75 45.03
N GLU A 326 17.76 -31.22 45.06
CA GLU A 326 18.73 -31.21 43.96
C GLU A 326 19.39 -32.58 43.81
N LEU A 327 19.77 -32.96 42.58
CA LEU A 327 21.10 -33.55 42.36
C LEU A 327 21.55 -33.47 40.89
N HIS A 328 22.65 -32.73 40.72
CA HIS A 328 23.79 -32.91 39.79
C HIS A 328 23.59 -32.79 38.28
N GLY A 329 24.28 -31.78 37.73
CA GLY A 329 24.46 -31.57 36.30
C GLY A 329 25.54 -32.45 35.68
N THR A 330 25.46 -32.53 34.35
CA THR A 330 26.62 -32.75 33.49
C THR A 330 26.35 -31.99 32.19
N GLU A 331 27.17 -30.99 31.89
CA GLU A 331 27.19 -30.29 30.62
C GLU A 331 27.70 -31.24 29.52
N ILE A 332 26.95 -31.33 28.42
CA ILE A 332 27.52 -31.64 27.10
C ILE A 332 26.93 -30.61 26.12
N ILE A 333 27.84 -29.82 25.57
CA ILE A 333 27.62 -28.83 24.51
C ILE A 333 27.26 -29.56 23.22
N HIS A 334 26.11 -29.25 22.59
CA HIS A 334 25.93 -29.30 21.13
C HIS A 334 24.72 -28.47 20.67
N ASP A 335 25.05 -27.48 19.83
CA ASP A 335 24.28 -26.82 18.76
C ASP A 335 22.86 -26.27 18.99
N GLN A 336 22.77 -24.94 18.90
CA GLN A 336 21.53 -24.17 18.80
C GLN A 336 21.05 -24.13 17.34
N ALA A 337 20.20 -25.08 16.94
CA ALA A 337 19.43 -25.01 15.70
C ALA A 337 18.11 -25.82 15.75
N ALA A 338 17.27 -25.62 16.77
CA ALA A 338 15.92 -26.18 16.77
C ALA A 338 14.99 -25.51 17.80
N THR A 339 14.25 -24.48 17.42
CA THR A 339 13.04 -24.09 18.16
C THR A 339 12.08 -23.29 17.28
N ASN A 340 11.28 -24.03 16.49
CA ASN A 340 9.94 -23.62 16.02
C ASN A 340 8.96 -24.82 15.85
N ARG A 341 9.34 -26.04 16.23
CA ARG A 341 8.60 -27.28 15.92
C ARG A 341 7.37 -27.66 16.80
N PRO A 342 7.12 -27.15 18.02
CA PRO A 342 5.98 -27.65 18.82
C PRO A 342 4.58 -27.29 18.28
N GLU A 343 4.43 -26.16 17.58
CA GLU A 343 3.12 -25.66 17.14
C GLU A 343 2.64 -26.29 15.83
N GLU A 344 3.57 -26.64 14.93
CA GLU A 344 3.25 -27.29 13.64
C GLU A 344 2.77 -28.73 13.88
N ASP A 345 3.47 -29.48 14.73
CA ASP A 345 3.08 -30.85 15.11
C ASP A 345 1.70 -30.88 15.80
N ALA A 346 1.39 -29.87 16.62
CA ALA A 346 0.09 -29.74 17.27
C ALA A 346 -1.06 -29.38 16.30
N LEU A 347 -0.77 -28.64 15.22
CA LEU A 347 -1.75 -28.33 14.17
C LEU A 347 -2.04 -29.58 13.33
N VAL A 348 -1.01 -30.32 12.92
CA VAL A 348 -1.13 -31.56 12.16
C VAL A 348 -1.98 -32.59 12.91
N TRP A 349 -1.67 -32.84 14.19
CA TRP A 349 -2.45 -33.74 15.04
C TRP A 349 -3.95 -33.35 15.14
N ARG A 350 -4.23 -32.05 15.21
CA ARG A 350 -5.62 -31.54 15.28
C ARG A 350 -6.40 -31.70 13.98
N LEU A 351 -5.73 -31.79 12.83
CA LEU A 351 -6.35 -31.95 11.51
C LEU A 351 -6.70 -33.41 11.25
N GLU A 352 -5.85 -34.34 11.66
CA GLU A 352 -6.05 -35.79 11.53
C GLU A 352 -7.28 -36.29 12.32
N GLU A 353 -7.67 -35.62 13.40
CA GLU A 353 -8.81 -36.03 14.24
C GLU A 353 -10.20 -35.55 13.78
N LYS A 354 -10.34 -34.57 12.86
CA LYS A 354 -11.56 -33.71 12.86
C LYS A 354 -12.34 -33.47 11.55
N SER A 355 -11.97 -33.99 10.39
CA SER A 355 -12.83 -33.84 9.20
C SER A 355 -12.64 -34.96 8.19
N SER A 356 -13.72 -35.63 7.80
CA SER A 356 -13.71 -36.69 6.78
C SER A 356 -13.53 -36.17 5.34
N GLU A 357 -13.54 -34.85 5.13
CA GLU A 357 -13.41 -34.21 3.81
C GLU A 357 -12.13 -33.38 3.62
N PHE A 358 -11.32 -33.19 4.67
CA PHE A 358 -10.08 -32.42 4.61
C PHE A 358 -8.88 -33.36 4.51
N THR A 359 -7.98 -33.12 3.55
CA THR A 359 -6.83 -34.01 3.28
C THR A 359 -5.50 -33.31 3.60
N LEU A 360 -4.62 -34.00 4.32
CA LEU A 360 -3.21 -33.61 4.42
C LEU A 360 -2.45 -34.26 3.25
N PHE A 361 -2.02 -33.44 2.29
CA PHE A 361 -1.34 -33.90 1.09
C PHE A 361 0.17 -33.99 1.31
N ASP A 362 0.80 -35.00 0.70
CA ASP A 362 2.25 -35.08 0.62
C ASP A 362 2.78 -34.04 -0.37
N PHE A 363 3.92 -33.40 -0.05
CA PHE A 363 4.51 -32.41 -0.95
C PHE A 363 4.86 -33.02 -2.31
N SER A 364 5.30 -34.28 -2.34
CA SER A 364 5.62 -34.99 -3.58
C SER A 364 4.41 -35.15 -4.50
N GLU A 365 3.23 -35.37 -3.93
CA GLU A 365 1.96 -35.46 -4.66
C GLU A 365 1.61 -34.12 -5.28
N ILE A 366 1.66 -33.03 -4.50
CA ILE A 366 1.38 -31.68 -4.99
C ILE A 366 2.41 -31.23 -6.03
N LEU A 367 3.67 -31.61 -5.84
CA LEU A 367 4.75 -31.32 -6.77
C LEU A 367 4.50 -32.01 -8.13
N GLN A 368 4.04 -33.27 -8.13
CA GLN A 368 3.65 -33.98 -9.36
C GLN A 368 2.40 -33.35 -9.99
N ALA A 369 1.36 -33.10 -9.19
CA ALA A 369 0.09 -32.54 -9.64
C ALA A 369 0.25 -31.18 -10.33
N THR A 370 1.22 -30.37 -9.90
CA THR A 370 1.49 -29.02 -10.43
C THR A 370 2.61 -29.00 -11.48
N HIS A 371 3.17 -30.15 -11.87
CA HIS A 371 4.35 -30.26 -12.73
C HIS A 371 5.54 -29.43 -12.23
N ASN A 372 5.96 -29.66 -10.99
CA ASN A 372 7.02 -28.89 -10.32
C ASN A 372 6.72 -27.39 -10.22
N PHE A 373 5.46 -27.00 -9.93
CA PHE A 373 5.04 -25.60 -9.91
C PHE A 373 5.40 -24.86 -11.21
N SER A 374 5.11 -25.49 -12.36
CA SER A 374 5.47 -24.94 -13.67
C SER A 374 4.89 -23.53 -13.87
N LYS A 375 5.60 -22.69 -14.62
CA LYS A 375 5.10 -21.34 -14.94
C LYS A 375 3.83 -21.39 -15.79
N GLU A 376 3.65 -22.43 -16.60
CA GLU A 376 2.47 -22.64 -17.46
C GLU A 376 1.22 -22.94 -16.62
N ASN A 377 1.38 -23.60 -15.48
CA ASN A 377 0.31 -23.88 -14.54
C ASN A 377 -0.01 -22.70 -13.63
N ARG A 378 0.66 -21.55 -13.77
CA ARG A 378 0.44 -20.42 -12.87
C ARG A 378 -0.88 -19.73 -13.19
N LEU A 379 -1.79 -19.71 -12.20
CA LEU A 379 -3.09 -19.05 -12.32
C LEU A 379 -3.02 -17.56 -11.96
N GLY A 380 -2.14 -17.20 -11.02
CA GLY A 380 -1.96 -15.81 -10.59
C GLY A 380 -0.96 -15.66 -9.46
N GLN A 381 -0.75 -14.43 -9.02
CA GLN A 381 0.04 -14.09 -7.83
C GLN A 381 -0.61 -12.92 -7.09
N GLY A 382 -1.00 -13.15 -5.84
CA GLY A 382 -1.45 -12.10 -4.92
C GLY A 382 -0.38 -11.74 -3.91
N GLY A 383 -0.73 -10.91 -2.92
CA GLY A 383 0.15 -10.54 -1.80
C GLY A 383 0.59 -11.72 -0.91
N PHE A 384 -0.01 -12.89 -1.10
CA PHE A 384 0.17 -14.08 -0.28
C PHE A 384 0.96 -15.20 -0.97
N GLY A 385 1.35 -14.99 -2.23
CA GLY A 385 2.13 -15.95 -3.01
C GLY A 385 1.45 -16.36 -4.32
N PRO A 386 2.16 -17.16 -5.13
CA PRO A 386 1.64 -17.69 -6.39
C PRO A 386 0.59 -18.80 -6.18
N VAL A 387 -0.38 -18.85 -7.09
CA VAL A 387 -1.38 -19.93 -7.18
C VAL A 387 -1.17 -20.70 -8.47
N TYR A 388 -1.21 -22.03 -8.39
CA TYR A 388 -0.99 -22.94 -9.51
C TYR A 388 -2.19 -23.84 -9.73
N LYS A 389 -2.49 -24.14 -11.00
CA LYS A 389 -3.36 -25.24 -11.38
C LYS A 389 -2.62 -26.55 -11.17
N GLY A 390 -3.31 -27.56 -10.69
CA GLY A 390 -2.80 -28.92 -10.69
C GLY A 390 -3.91 -29.93 -10.99
N GLN A 391 -3.50 -31.17 -11.21
CA GLN A 391 -4.40 -32.30 -11.37
C GLN A 391 -3.92 -33.44 -10.47
N LEU A 392 -4.78 -33.89 -9.56
CA LEU A 392 -4.51 -35.03 -8.69
C LEU A 392 -4.54 -36.35 -9.49
N PRO A 393 -3.96 -37.45 -8.95
CA PRO A 393 -3.91 -38.74 -9.66
C PRO A 393 -5.29 -39.33 -10.03
N ASP A 394 -6.32 -38.96 -9.30
CA ASP A 394 -7.72 -39.34 -9.55
C ASP A 394 -8.40 -38.48 -10.64
N GLY A 395 -7.66 -37.52 -11.23
CA GLY A 395 -8.11 -36.62 -12.29
C GLY A 395 -8.76 -35.33 -11.79
N ILE A 396 -8.89 -35.14 -10.47
CA ILE A 396 -9.50 -33.93 -9.91
C ILE A 396 -8.58 -32.72 -10.13
N GLU A 397 -9.12 -31.67 -10.75
CA GLU A 397 -8.42 -30.41 -10.92
C GLU A 397 -8.43 -29.59 -9.62
N ILE A 398 -7.27 -29.06 -9.26
CA ILE A 398 -7.05 -28.32 -8.01
C ILE A 398 -6.37 -26.97 -8.26
N ALA A 399 -6.57 -26.05 -7.32
CA ALA A 399 -5.81 -24.81 -7.23
C ALA A 399 -4.92 -24.85 -5.98
N VAL A 400 -3.61 -24.70 -6.17
CA VAL A 400 -2.59 -24.79 -5.11
C VAL A 400 -2.00 -23.41 -4.84
N LYS A 401 -2.34 -22.82 -3.68
CA LYS A 401 -1.77 -21.55 -3.20
C LYS A 401 -0.51 -21.84 -2.39
N ARG A 402 0.65 -21.43 -2.91
CA ARG A 402 1.95 -21.59 -2.24
C ARG A 402 2.28 -20.33 -1.48
N LEU A 403 2.32 -20.43 -0.15
CA LEU A 403 2.54 -19.27 0.71
C LEU A 403 4.02 -18.91 0.80
N ALA A 404 4.33 -17.62 0.84
CA ALA A 404 5.71 -17.15 0.93
C ALA A 404 6.36 -17.51 2.29
N SER A 405 7.44 -18.29 2.25
CA SER A 405 8.15 -18.87 3.40
C SER A 405 8.74 -17.83 4.37
N HIS A 406 9.01 -16.60 3.94
CA HIS A 406 9.71 -15.58 4.74
C HIS A 406 8.80 -14.55 5.45
N SER A 407 7.47 -14.68 5.38
CA SER A 407 6.57 -13.71 6.03
C SER A 407 5.91 -14.30 7.30
N ARG A 408 6.11 -13.65 8.46
CA ARG A 408 5.36 -13.98 9.70
C ARG A 408 3.84 -13.88 9.50
N GLN A 409 3.41 -13.06 8.54
CA GLN A 409 2.02 -12.89 8.15
C GLN A 409 1.46 -14.13 7.44
N GLY A 410 2.18 -14.68 6.46
CA GLY A 410 1.73 -15.85 5.69
C GLY A 410 1.47 -17.09 6.54
N PHE A 411 2.24 -17.31 7.61
CA PHE A 411 1.96 -18.40 8.56
C PHE A 411 0.69 -18.18 9.39
N THR A 412 0.43 -16.94 9.81
CA THR A 412 -0.80 -16.61 10.57
C THR A 412 -2.03 -16.80 9.68
N GLU A 413 -1.94 -16.40 8.42
CA GLU A 413 -3.00 -16.54 7.42
C GLU A 413 -3.23 -18.01 7.07
N PHE A 414 -2.16 -18.78 6.84
CA PHE A 414 -2.25 -20.24 6.67
C PHE A 414 -3.07 -20.88 7.79
N LYS A 415 -2.70 -20.58 9.04
CA LYS A 415 -3.40 -21.11 10.22
C LYS A 415 -4.86 -20.68 10.24
N ASN A 416 -5.16 -19.41 9.97
CA ASN A 416 -6.54 -18.94 9.90
C ASN A 416 -7.34 -19.69 8.82
N GLU A 417 -6.80 -19.81 7.60
CA GLU A 417 -7.49 -20.47 6.49
C GLU A 417 -7.77 -21.95 6.80
N VAL A 418 -6.78 -22.67 7.33
CA VAL A 418 -6.92 -24.08 7.73
C VAL A 418 -7.93 -24.24 8.88
N GLU A 419 -7.86 -23.38 9.91
CA GLU A 419 -8.75 -23.48 11.09
C GLU A 419 -10.21 -23.10 10.77
N LEU A 420 -10.41 -22.20 9.79
CA LEU A 420 -11.70 -21.64 9.37
C LEU A 420 -12.34 -22.43 8.22
N ILE A 421 -11.71 -22.45 7.05
CA ILE A 421 -12.35 -22.93 5.80
C ILE A 421 -12.57 -24.43 5.84
N ALA A 422 -11.72 -25.21 6.52
CA ALA A 422 -11.93 -26.65 6.66
C ALA A 422 -13.28 -27.03 7.30
N LYS A 423 -13.97 -26.07 7.94
CA LYS A 423 -15.28 -26.25 8.58
C LYS A 423 -16.42 -25.53 7.85
N LEU A 424 -16.14 -24.84 6.75
CA LEU A 424 -17.14 -24.10 5.99
C LEU A 424 -17.54 -24.90 4.75
N GLN A 425 -18.83 -25.10 4.58
CA GLN A 425 -19.40 -25.75 3.42
C GLN A 425 -20.64 -24.97 3.00
N HIS A 426 -20.57 -24.34 1.83
CA HIS A 426 -21.65 -23.57 1.25
C HIS A 426 -21.40 -23.40 -0.25
N SER A 427 -22.45 -23.37 -1.06
CA SER A 427 -22.37 -23.25 -2.53
C SER A 427 -21.62 -22.00 -3.00
N ASN A 428 -21.72 -20.91 -2.24
CA ASN A 428 -21.10 -19.62 -2.57
C ASN A 428 -19.78 -19.34 -1.83
N LEU A 429 -19.12 -20.35 -1.26
CA LEU A 429 -17.77 -20.23 -0.69
C LEU A 429 -16.84 -21.23 -1.39
N VAL A 430 -15.58 -20.84 -1.60
CA VAL A 430 -14.59 -21.75 -2.18
C VAL A 430 -14.26 -22.87 -1.19
N LYS A 431 -14.29 -24.11 -1.67
CA LYS A 431 -13.95 -25.30 -0.88
C LYS A 431 -12.43 -25.44 -0.74
N LEU A 432 -11.94 -25.42 0.50
CA LEU A 432 -10.60 -25.88 0.85
C LEU A 432 -10.63 -27.40 0.97
N MET A 433 -9.92 -28.09 0.07
CA MET A 433 -9.83 -29.55 0.04
C MET A 433 -8.77 -30.09 1.00
N GLY A 434 -7.71 -29.31 1.25
CA GLY A 434 -6.63 -29.75 2.10
C GLY A 434 -5.47 -28.78 2.21
N CYS A 435 -4.40 -29.23 2.85
CA CYS A 435 -3.14 -28.50 2.91
C CYS A 435 -1.93 -29.45 2.82
N CYS A 436 -0.77 -28.89 2.56
CA CYS A 436 0.51 -29.58 2.67
C CYS A 436 1.45 -28.73 3.53
N ILE A 437 2.11 -29.37 4.49
CA ILE A 437 3.10 -28.76 5.39
C ILE A 437 4.35 -29.63 5.35
N GLN A 438 5.44 -29.12 4.76
CA GLN A 438 6.72 -29.82 4.75
C GLN A 438 7.89 -28.84 4.88
N GLY A 439 8.54 -28.83 6.06
CA GLY A 439 9.61 -27.88 6.34
C GLY A 439 9.12 -26.43 6.24
N GLU A 440 9.68 -25.65 5.34
CA GLU A 440 9.24 -24.26 5.08
C GLU A 440 8.06 -24.16 4.10
N GLU A 441 7.68 -25.25 3.45
CA GLU A 441 6.59 -25.27 2.47
C GLU A 441 5.23 -25.34 3.16
N LYS A 442 4.39 -24.34 2.87
CA LYS A 442 3.01 -24.25 3.35
C LYS A 442 2.10 -24.00 2.16
N LEU A 443 1.32 -25.02 1.82
CA LEU A 443 0.47 -25.04 0.64
C LEU A 443 -0.99 -25.24 1.05
N LEU A 444 -1.89 -24.48 0.43
CA LEU A 444 -3.34 -24.66 0.55
C LEU A 444 -3.89 -25.19 -0.78
N VAL A 445 -4.73 -26.22 -0.71
CA VAL A 445 -5.29 -26.92 -1.87
C VAL A 445 -6.80 -26.69 -1.90
N TYR A 446 -7.28 -26.00 -2.94
CA TYR A 446 -8.69 -25.68 -3.17
C TYR A 446 -9.23 -26.41 -4.39
N GLU A 447 -10.55 -26.43 -4.51
CA GLU A 447 -11.21 -26.73 -5.78
C GLU A 447 -10.73 -25.77 -6.89
N TYR A 448 -10.52 -26.29 -8.10
CA TYR A 448 -10.23 -25.44 -9.26
C TYR A 448 -11.51 -24.80 -9.80
N LEU A 449 -11.45 -23.48 -10.06
CA LEU A 449 -12.55 -22.72 -10.64
C LEU A 449 -12.12 -22.15 -12.00
N PRO A 450 -12.76 -22.56 -13.11
CA PRO A 450 -12.25 -22.28 -14.45
C PRO A 450 -12.47 -20.83 -14.90
N ASN A 451 -13.50 -20.16 -14.39
CA ASN A 451 -13.90 -18.83 -14.84
C ASN A 451 -13.23 -17.70 -14.04
N LYS A 452 -12.05 -17.92 -13.43
CA LYS A 452 -11.24 -16.88 -12.76
C LYS A 452 -12.06 -16.06 -11.73
N SER A 453 -11.61 -14.84 -11.45
CA SER A 453 -12.23 -13.90 -10.51
C SER A 453 -13.16 -12.89 -11.20
N LEU A 454 -14.12 -12.34 -10.47
CA LEU A 454 -15.12 -11.41 -10.98
C LEU A 454 -14.49 -10.14 -11.58
N ASP A 455 -13.41 -9.64 -10.98
CA ASP A 455 -12.69 -8.44 -11.44
C ASP A 455 -12.11 -8.59 -12.86
N PHE A 456 -11.88 -9.83 -13.32
CA PHE A 456 -11.46 -10.14 -14.69
C PHE A 456 -12.51 -9.78 -15.74
N PHE A 457 -13.80 -9.77 -15.35
CA PHE A 457 -14.93 -9.51 -16.26
C PHE A 457 -15.49 -8.11 -16.13
N ILE A 458 -15.66 -7.60 -14.90
CA ILE A 458 -16.42 -6.36 -14.68
C ILE A 458 -15.63 -5.09 -14.95
N PHE A 459 -14.28 -5.15 -14.98
CA PHE A 459 -13.43 -3.95 -15.17
C PHE A 459 -12.79 -3.86 -16.57
N ASP A 460 -12.89 -4.91 -17.38
CA ASP A 460 -12.40 -4.91 -18.76
C ASP A 460 -13.59 -4.70 -19.71
N VAL A 461 -13.65 -3.54 -20.34
CA VAL A 461 -14.74 -3.14 -21.26
C VAL A 461 -14.95 -4.16 -22.38
N SER A 462 -13.91 -4.89 -22.80
CA SER A 462 -14.03 -5.93 -23.82
C SER A 462 -14.77 -7.19 -23.34
N ARG A 463 -14.97 -7.33 -22.03
CA ARG A 463 -15.52 -8.52 -21.37
C ARG A 463 -16.79 -8.25 -20.56
N THR A 464 -17.17 -6.99 -20.36
CA THR A 464 -18.37 -6.65 -19.57
C THR A 464 -19.63 -7.31 -20.11
N THR A 465 -19.71 -7.51 -21.43
CA THR A 465 -20.81 -8.21 -22.12
C THR A 465 -20.88 -9.71 -21.85
N LEU A 466 -19.82 -10.35 -21.34
CA LEU A 466 -19.85 -11.76 -20.94
C LEU A 466 -20.69 -11.99 -19.68
N VAL A 467 -20.85 -10.94 -18.86
CA VAL A 467 -21.60 -10.92 -17.61
C VAL A 467 -22.74 -9.91 -17.73
N ASP A 468 -23.77 -10.32 -18.48
CA ASP A 468 -25.06 -9.62 -18.62
C ASP A 468 -25.77 -9.37 -17.27
N TRP A 469 -26.84 -8.59 -17.29
CA TRP A 469 -27.55 -8.19 -16.07
C TRP A 469 -28.04 -9.40 -15.26
N ASN A 470 -28.59 -10.44 -15.92
CA ASN A 470 -29.08 -11.63 -15.23
C ASN A 470 -27.95 -12.36 -14.50
N LYS A 471 -26.79 -12.52 -15.13
CA LYS A 471 -25.60 -13.10 -14.47
C LYS A 471 -25.14 -12.22 -13.31
N ARG A 472 -25.17 -10.89 -13.44
CA ARG A 472 -24.84 -9.98 -12.33
C ARG A 472 -25.79 -10.15 -11.15
N CYS A 473 -27.09 -10.32 -11.38
CA CYS A 473 -28.06 -10.63 -10.31
C CYS A 473 -27.71 -11.92 -9.56
N VAL A 474 -27.45 -13.01 -10.29
CA VAL A 474 -27.03 -14.30 -9.69
C VAL A 474 -25.74 -14.13 -8.88
N ILE A 475 -24.78 -13.35 -9.39
CA ILE A 475 -23.53 -13.06 -8.70
C ILE A 475 -23.78 -12.25 -7.41
N ILE A 476 -24.57 -11.18 -7.47
CA ILE A 476 -24.88 -10.33 -6.31
C ILE A 476 -25.60 -11.13 -5.23
N GLU A 477 -26.62 -11.90 -5.59
CA GLU A 477 -27.38 -12.75 -4.69
C GLU A 477 -26.50 -13.83 -4.05
N GLY A 478 -25.67 -14.51 -4.85
CA GLY A 478 -24.78 -15.54 -4.36
C GLY A 478 -23.72 -15.01 -3.37
N ILE A 479 -23.14 -13.83 -3.64
CA ILE A 479 -22.23 -13.16 -2.69
C ILE A 479 -22.97 -12.82 -1.39
N ALA A 480 -24.18 -12.25 -1.49
CA ALA A 480 -24.98 -11.88 -0.32
C ALA A 480 -25.33 -13.11 0.54
N GLN A 481 -25.68 -14.22 -0.10
CA GLN A 481 -25.98 -15.49 0.56
C GLN A 481 -24.74 -16.12 1.22
N GLY A 482 -23.58 -16.06 0.56
CA GLY A 482 -22.30 -16.50 1.12
C GLY A 482 -21.92 -15.72 2.39
N LEU A 483 -22.05 -14.39 2.38
CA LEU A 483 -21.80 -13.56 3.57
C LEU A 483 -22.82 -13.82 4.68
N LEU A 484 -24.11 -13.95 4.33
CA LEU A 484 -25.16 -14.28 5.30
C LEU A 484 -24.85 -15.61 6.01
N TYR A 485 -24.36 -16.61 5.27
CA TYR A 485 -23.91 -17.86 5.86
C TYR A 485 -22.77 -17.62 6.86
N LEU A 486 -21.73 -16.87 6.50
CA LEU A 486 -20.61 -16.56 7.40
C LEU A 486 -21.05 -15.81 8.67
N HIS A 487 -22.01 -14.89 8.55
CA HIS A 487 -22.43 -14.04 9.67
C HIS A 487 -23.43 -14.73 10.63
N LYS A 488 -24.26 -15.64 10.10
CA LYS A 488 -25.45 -16.13 10.83
C LYS A 488 -25.62 -17.65 10.86
N HIS A 489 -25.34 -18.35 9.76
CA HIS A 489 -25.71 -19.77 9.61
C HIS A 489 -24.55 -20.74 9.78
N SER A 490 -23.32 -20.26 9.64
CA SER A 490 -22.14 -21.03 9.98
C SER A 490 -22.08 -21.29 11.48
N ARG A 491 -21.43 -22.40 11.88
CA ARG A 491 -21.30 -22.80 13.28
C ARG A 491 -20.60 -21.73 14.14
N LEU A 492 -19.72 -20.96 13.53
CA LEU A 492 -18.97 -19.88 14.15
C LEU A 492 -19.25 -18.62 13.35
N ARG A 493 -19.57 -17.50 14.02
CA ARG A 493 -19.73 -16.23 13.32
C ARG A 493 -18.37 -15.78 12.78
N ILE A 494 -18.25 -15.63 11.47
CA ILE A 494 -17.01 -15.28 10.79
C ILE A 494 -17.15 -13.93 10.11
N ILE A 495 -16.14 -13.07 10.29
CA ILE A 495 -16.00 -11.82 9.53
C ILE A 495 -14.88 -12.00 8.53
N HIS A 496 -15.16 -11.74 7.26
CA HIS A 496 -14.22 -11.94 6.16
C HIS A 496 -13.09 -10.89 6.16
N ARG A 497 -13.44 -9.61 6.30
CA ARG A 497 -12.56 -8.42 6.34
C ARG A 497 -11.78 -8.08 5.07
N ASP A 498 -11.80 -8.93 4.04
CA ASP A 498 -11.19 -8.64 2.73
C ASP A 498 -12.09 -9.01 1.54
N LEU A 499 -13.37 -8.68 1.64
CA LEU A 499 -14.30 -8.92 0.53
C LEU A 499 -14.07 -7.87 -0.58
N LYS A 500 -13.83 -8.32 -1.82
CA LYS A 500 -13.56 -7.50 -3.01
C LYS A 500 -13.76 -8.33 -4.28
N ALA A 501 -13.80 -7.68 -5.45
CA ALA A 501 -14.09 -8.34 -6.72
C ALA A 501 -13.06 -9.45 -7.08
N SER A 502 -11.77 -9.24 -6.78
CA SER A 502 -10.73 -10.26 -7.04
C SER A 502 -10.78 -11.46 -6.10
N ASN A 503 -11.53 -11.38 -5.00
CA ASN A 503 -11.77 -12.49 -4.07
C ASN A 503 -13.10 -13.21 -4.33
N ILE A 504 -13.85 -12.82 -5.37
CA ILE A 504 -15.02 -13.58 -5.85
C ILE A 504 -14.60 -14.39 -7.06
N LEU A 505 -14.45 -15.70 -6.89
CA LEU A 505 -14.17 -16.62 -7.99
C LEU A 505 -15.47 -17.12 -8.63
N LEU A 506 -15.41 -17.49 -9.91
CA LEU A 506 -16.56 -17.97 -10.67
C LEU A 506 -16.37 -19.44 -11.06
N ASP A 507 -17.37 -20.27 -10.77
CA ASP A 507 -17.39 -21.66 -11.21
C ASP A 507 -17.72 -21.79 -12.70
N GLN A 508 -17.76 -23.03 -13.21
CA GLN A 508 -18.05 -23.34 -14.62
C GLN A 508 -19.37 -22.74 -15.13
N ASP A 509 -20.34 -22.54 -14.24
CA ASP A 509 -21.69 -22.05 -14.52
C ASP A 509 -21.83 -20.54 -14.21
N MET A 510 -20.70 -19.85 -13.95
CA MET A 510 -20.61 -18.43 -13.59
C MET A 510 -21.23 -18.09 -12.22
N ASN A 511 -21.41 -19.07 -11.33
CA ASN A 511 -21.86 -18.78 -9.97
C ASN A 511 -20.70 -18.28 -9.09
N PRO A 512 -20.96 -17.32 -8.18
CA PRO A 512 -19.93 -16.73 -7.35
C PRO A 512 -19.54 -17.63 -6.17
N LYS A 513 -18.24 -17.67 -5.88
CA LYS A 513 -17.66 -18.27 -4.68
C LYS A 513 -16.69 -17.31 -4.00
N ILE A 514 -16.98 -16.97 -2.74
CA ILE A 514 -16.11 -16.12 -1.91
C ILE A 514 -14.84 -16.91 -1.53
N SER A 515 -13.69 -16.29 -1.71
CA SER A 515 -12.37 -16.85 -1.49
C SER A 515 -11.49 -15.96 -0.60
N ASP A 516 -10.31 -16.46 -0.22
CA ASP A 516 -9.25 -15.74 0.52
C ASP A 516 -9.62 -15.36 1.97
N PHE A 517 -9.73 -16.36 2.84
CA PHE A 517 -10.06 -16.18 4.26
C PHE A 517 -8.83 -15.95 5.16
N GLY A 518 -7.65 -15.67 4.59
CA GLY A 518 -6.42 -15.48 5.38
C GLY A 518 -6.56 -14.40 6.45
N LEU A 519 -7.36 -13.37 6.14
CA LEU A 519 -7.66 -12.26 7.04
C LEU A 519 -8.93 -12.45 7.87
N ALA A 520 -9.66 -13.56 7.75
CA ALA A 520 -10.92 -13.73 8.44
C ALA A 520 -10.76 -13.88 9.97
N LYS A 521 -11.81 -13.56 10.73
CA LYS A 521 -11.84 -13.65 12.20
C LYS A 521 -13.10 -14.32 12.72
N ILE A 522 -12.93 -15.09 13.80
CA ILE A 522 -14.02 -15.77 14.51
C ILE A 522 -14.51 -14.88 15.65
N PHE A 523 -15.82 -14.70 15.74
CA PHE A 523 -16.49 -14.21 16.93
C PHE A 523 -16.95 -15.35 17.83
N SER A 524 -16.75 -15.17 19.13
CA SER A 524 -17.52 -15.89 20.13
C SER A 524 -18.99 -15.46 20.02
N SER A 525 -19.94 -16.37 20.24
CA SER A 525 -21.37 -16.15 19.99
C SER A 525 -21.98 -14.92 20.69
N ASN A 526 -21.35 -14.42 21.75
CA ASN A 526 -21.84 -13.31 22.57
C ASN A 526 -21.30 -11.94 22.14
N ASP A 527 -20.26 -11.89 21.30
CA ASP A 527 -19.63 -10.64 20.90
C ASP A 527 -20.28 -10.09 19.61
N THR A 528 -20.63 -8.81 19.62
CA THR A 528 -21.21 -8.10 18.48
C THR A 528 -20.16 -7.39 17.62
N GLN A 529 -19.00 -7.08 18.21
CA GLN A 529 -17.87 -6.41 17.57
C GLN A 529 -16.55 -6.83 18.24
N GLY A 530 -15.44 -6.65 17.52
CA GLY A 530 -14.10 -6.98 17.98
C GLY A 530 -13.14 -5.86 17.59
N SER A 531 -11.99 -5.78 18.26
CA SER A 531 -10.97 -4.77 17.97
C SER A 531 -9.63 -5.43 17.68
N THR A 532 -8.84 -4.82 16.79
CA THR A 532 -7.48 -5.25 16.46
C THR A 532 -6.56 -4.04 16.37
N LYS A 533 -5.34 -4.17 16.91
CA LYS A 533 -4.27 -3.18 16.71
C LYS A 533 -3.70 -3.22 15.29
N ARG A 534 -3.92 -4.32 14.57
CA ARG A 534 -3.43 -4.53 13.21
C ARG A 534 -4.61 -4.50 12.24
N VAL A 535 -4.77 -3.38 11.54
CA VAL A 535 -5.73 -3.19 10.44
C VAL A 535 -5.12 -3.80 9.18
N VAL A 536 -5.88 -4.64 8.49
CA VAL A 536 -5.48 -5.40 7.29
C VAL A 536 -6.69 -5.57 6.39
N GLY A 537 -6.49 -5.60 5.08
CA GLY A 537 -7.58 -5.69 4.10
C GLY A 537 -7.34 -4.74 2.93
N THR A 538 -8.28 -4.74 1.99
CA THR A 538 -8.18 -3.94 0.77
C THR A 538 -8.88 -2.60 0.93
N TYR A 539 -8.14 -1.52 0.69
CA TYR A 539 -8.68 -0.17 0.78
C TYR A 539 -9.72 0.11 -0.30
N GLY A 540 -10.66 0.99 0.00
CA GLY A 540 -11.90 1.16 -0.77
C GLY A 540 -13.02 0.23 -0.29
N TYR A 541 -12.68 -0.95 0.23
CA TYR A 541 -13.66 -1.90 0.79
C TYR A 541 -13.69 -1.89 2.32
N MET A 542 -12.69 -1.31 2.98
CA MET A 542 -12.65 -1.21 4.43
C MET A 542 -13.64 -0.17 4.95
N ALA A 543 -14.48 -0.59 5.90
CA ALA A 543 -15.37 0.30 6.62
C ALA A 543 -14.61 1.35 7.45
N PRO A 544 -15.16 2.55 7.65
CA PRO A 544 -14.52 3.63 8.40
C PRO A 544 -14.08 3.21 9.80
N GLU A 545 -14.98 2.63 10.60
CA GLU A 545 -14.68 2.21 11.98
C GLU A 545 -13.58 1.12 12.06
N TYR A 546 -13.45 0.32 11.00
CA TYR A 546 -12.41 -0.70 10.92
C TYR A 546 -11.07 -0.11 10.50
N ALA A 547 -11.06 0.70 9.45
CA ALA A 547 -9.87 1.38 8.97
C ALA A 547 -9.28 2.29 10.05
N SER A 548 -10.15 2.87 10.88
CA SER A 548 -9.80 3.94 11.79
C SER A 548 -9.46 3.45 13.19
N GLU A 549 -10.35 2.69 13.82
CA GLU A 549 -10.22 2.23 15.20
C GLU A 549 -9.82 0.74 15.29
N GLY A 550 -9.72 0.06 14.15
CA GLY A 550 -9.51 -1.39 14.10
C GLY A 550 -10.72 -2.17 14.60
N ILE A 551 -11.90 -1.54 14.68
CA ILE A 551 -13.13 -2.18 15.11
C ILE A 551 -13.75 -2.90 13.91
N TYR A 552 -13.86 -4.22 14.00
CA TYR A 552 -14.50 -5.03 12.97
C TYR A 552 -15.76 -5.68 13.51
N SER A 553 -16.76 -5.83 12.64
CA SER A 553 -18.01 -6.53 12.93
C SER A 553 -18.62 -7.08 11.63
N ILE A 554 -19.80 -7.70 11.71
CA ILE A 554 -20.58 -8.05 10.52
C ILE A 554 -20.88 -6.83 9.64
N LYS A 555 -20.98 -5.62 10.24
CA LYS A 555 -21.25 -4.37 9.51
C LYS A 555 -20.04 -3.89 8.72
N SER A 556 -18.84 -4.34 9.06
CA SER A 556 -17.63 -4.06 8.28
C SER A 556 -17.65 -4.83 6.96
N ASP A 557 -18.06 -6.10 6.96
CA ASP A 557 -18.27 -6.89 5.74
C ASP A 557 -19.45 -6.38 4.90
N VAL A 558 -20.53 -5.88 5.54
CA VAL A 558 -21.65 -5.24 4.83
C VAL A 558 -21.17 -4.01 4.05
N PHE A 559 -20.28 -3.21 4.64
CA PHE A 559 -19.68 -2.08 3.93
C PHE A 559 -18.89 -2.55 2.71
N SER A 560 -18.04 -3.56 2.86
CA SER A 560 -17.29 -4.14 1.75
C SER A 560 -18.21 -4.68 0.64
N PHE A 561 -19.33 -5.31 1.01
CA PHE A 561 -20.36 -5.77 0.08
C PHE A 561 -20.99 -4.62 -0.69
N GLY A 562 -21.34 -3.52 -0.02
CA GLY A 562 -21.91 -2.34 -0.67
C GLY A 562 -20.94 -1.70 -1.67
N ALA A 563 -19.66 -1.60 -1.33
CA ALA A 563 -18.62 -1.13 -2.24
C ALA A 563 -18.49 -2.05 -3.46
N LEU A 564 -18.44 -3.36 -3.24
CA LEU A 564 -18.40 -4.37 -4.30
C LEU A 564 -19.66 -4.32 -5.19
N LEU A 565 -20.83 -4.11 -4.62
CA LEU A 565 -22.08 -3.99 -5.37
C LEU A 565 -22.04 -2.76 -6.30
N LEU A 566 -21.52 -1.62 -5.84
CA LEU A 566 -21.32 -0.44 -6.70
C LEU A 566 -20.38 -0.76 -7.87
N GLU A 567 -19.29 -1.50 -7.64
CA GLU A 567 -18.37 -1.92 -8.72
C GLU A 567 -19.04 -2.85 -9.73
N ILE A 568 -19.89 -3.78 -9.27
CA ILE A 568 -20.64 -4.69 -10.15
C ILE A 568 -21.64 -3.89 -11.00
N LEU A 569 -22.24 -2.82 -10.46
CA LEU A 569 -23.18 -1.99 -11.21
C LEU A 569 -22.47 -1.05 -12.20
N SER A 570 -21.35 -0.45 -11.81
CA SER A 570 -20.66 0.56 -12.63
C SER A 570 -19.63 0.01 -13.59
N GLY A 571 -19.12 -1.21 -13.34
CA GLY A 571 -17.95 -1.73 -14.04
C GLY A 571 -16.68 -0.90 -13.79
N GLN A 572 -16.68 -0.04 -12.76
CA GLN A 572 -15.57 0.82 -12.40
C GLN A 572 -14.94 0.35 -11.09
N ARG A 573 -13.61 0.33 -11.04
CA ARG A 573 -12.87 0.00 -9.81
C ARG A 573 -13.05 1.13 -8.80
N ASN A 574 -13.36 0.78 -7.56
CA ASN A 574 -13.37 1.73 -6.46
C ASN A 574 -11.94 2.13 -6.05
N SER A 575 -10.98 1.21 -6.19
CA SER A 575 -9.55 1.51 -6.02
C SER A 575 -9.01 2.24 -7.26
N GLY A 576 -8.48 3.44 -7.07
CA GLY A 576 -7.89 4.23 -8.16
C GLY A 576 -8.90 4.88 -9.10
N PHE A 577 -10.08 5.23 -8.57
CA PHE A 577 -11.15 5.90 -9.31
C PHE A 577 -10.71 7.32 -9.72
N HIS A 578 -10.55 7.55 -11.03
CA HIS A 578 -10.07 8.81 -11.60
C HIS A 578 -10.79 9.22 -12.89
N GLN A 579 -12.05 8.83 -13.08
CA GLN A 579 -12.75 9.06 -14.36
C GLN A 579 -13.70 10.25 -14.36
N HIS A 580 -14.16 10.74 -13.20
CA HIS A 580 -15.11 11.84 -13.15
C HIS A 580 -14.59 12.96 -12.26
N GLU A 581 -14.38 14.11 -12.90
CA GLU A 581 -13.53 15.26 -12.55
C GLU A 581 -13.70 15.85 -11.13
N ASP A 582 -14.66 15.35 -10.34
CA ASP A 582 -15.05 15.93 -9.05
C ASP A 582 -14.87 14.97 -7.84
N PHE A 583 -14.75 13.63 -7.99
CA PHE A 583 -14.62 12.70 -6.84
C PHE A 583 -13.52 11.63 -7.01
N LEU A 584 -12.84 11.31 -5.90
CA LEU A 584 -11.69 10.37 -5.86
C LEU A 584 -12.06 8.91 -5.58
N ASN A 585 -13.33 8.62 -5.28
CA ASN A 585 -13.79 7.26 -5.02
C ASN A 585 -15.21 7.03 -5.55
N LEU A 586 -15.52 5.77 -5.84
CA LEU A 586 -16.79 5.37 -6.44
C LEU A 586 -17.98 5.64 -5.51
N LEU A 587 -17.78 5.60 -4.18
CA LEU A 587 -18.85 5.84 -3.20
C LEU A 587 -19.37 7.28 -3.28
N GLY A 588 -18.47 8.26 -3.27
CA GLY A 588 -18.81 9.68 -3.37
C GLY A 588 -19.47 10.03 -4.71
N TYR A 589 -18.92 9.51 -5.81
CA TYR A 589 -19.52 9.67 -7.14
C TYR A 589 -20.94 9.07 -7.22
N SER A 590 -21.12 7.85 -6.70
CA SER A 590 -22.44 7.19 -6.66
C SER A 590 -23.45 7.99 -5.85
N TRP A 591 -23.03 8.57 -4.72
CA TRP A 591 -23.89 9.42 -3.89
C TRP A 591 -24.31 10.71 -4.60
N GLN A 592 -23.39 11.38 -5.30
CA GLN A 592 -23.71 12.59 -6.08
C GLN A 592 -24.77 12.30 -7.15
N LEU A 593 -24.60 11.20 -7.90
CA LEU A 593 -25.57 10.79 -8.90
C LEU A 593 -26.93 10.44 -8.26
N TRP A 594 -26.91 9.79 -7.09
CA TRP A 594 -28.13 9.45 -6.35
C TRP A 594 -28.90 10.69 -5.90
N GLU A 595 -28.26 11.64 -5.20
CA GLU A 595 -28.89 12.88 -4.75
C GLU A 595 -29.37 13.75 -5.93
N GLY A 596 -28.60 13.75 -7.03
CA GLY A 596 -28.96 14.46 -8.25
C GLY A 596 -30.05 13.80 -9.10
N GLY A 597 -30.56 12.63 -8.70
CA GLY A 597 -31.54 11.86 -9.48
C GLY A 597 -31.00 11.27 -10.79
N ARG A 598 -29.67 11.26 -10.96
CA ARG A 598 -28.91 10.81 -12.14
C ARG A 598 -28.32 9.40 -11.96
N PHE A 599 -28.89 8.60 -11.07
CA PHE A 599 -28.36 7.28 -10.69
C PHE A 599 -28.20 6.30 -11.86
N LEU A 600 -28.91 6.46 -12.97
CA LEU A 600 -28.73 5.62 -14.16
C LEU A 600 -27.36 5.82 -14.83
N GLU A 601 -26.74 6.99 -14.66
CA GLU A 601 -25.39 7.27 -15.19
C GLU A 601 -24.30 6.46 -14.49
N LEU A 602 -24.60 5.91 -13.32
CA LEU A 602 -23.68 5.03 -12.59
C LEU A 602 -23.53 3.68 -13.31
N LEU A 603 -24.53 3.25 -14.07
CA LEU A 603 -24.59 1.90 -14.63
C LEU A 603 -23.62 1.75 -15.78
N GLU A 604 -22.95 0.60 -15.84
CA GLU A 604 -22.13 0.23 -16.98
C GLU A 604 -22.98 0.11 -18.25
N ALA A 605 -22.44 0.57 -19.38
CA ALA A 605 -23.20 0.74 -20.62
C ALA A 605 -23.86 -0.56 -21.12
N SER A 606 -23.22 -1.72 -20.94
CA SER A 606 -23.80 -3.00 -21.36
C SER A 606 -25.06 -3.38 -20.57
N ILE A 607 -25.13 -3.04 -19.27
CA ILE A 607 -26.30 -3.37 -18.43
C ILE A 607 -27.35 -2.26 -18.40
N ALA A 608 -26.99 -1.02 -18.71
CA ALA A 608 -27.90 0.13 -18.67
C ALA A 608 -29.12 -0.03 -19.60
N ASN A 609 -28.99 -0.81 -20.67
CA ASN A 609 -30.07 -1.10 -21.61
C ASN A 609 -30.93 -2.33 -21.23
N GLU A 610 -30.45 -3.16 -20.29
CA GLU A 610 -31.11 -4.40 -19.88
C GLU A 610 -31.94 -4.21 -18.60
N ILE A 611 -31.47 -3.37 -17.69
CA ILE A 611 -32.08 -3.16 -16.38
C ILE A 611 -33.20 -2.11 -16.42
N HIS A 612 -34.31 -2.40 -15.74
CA HIS A 612 -35.38 -1.42 -15.56
C HIS A 612 -34.98 -0.34 -14.54
N ALA A 613 -35.36 0.91 -14.78
CA ALA A 613 -34.96 2.04 -13.92
C ALA A 613 -35.37 1.88 -12.44
N ALA A 614 -36.52 1.25 -12.15
CA ALA A 614 -36.96 0.96 -10.79
C ALA A 614 -36.07 -0.08 -10.09
N GLU A 615 -35.64 -1.10 -10.84
CA GLU A 615 -34.72 -2.14 -10.37
C GLU A 615 -33.32 -1.55 -10.15
N ALA A 616 -32.79 -0.79 -11.12
CA ALA A 616 -31.53 -0.06 -10.98
C ALA A 616 -31.51 0.81 -9.72
N ARG A 617 -32.57 1.61 -9.54
CA ARG A 617 -32.72 2.45 -8.34
C ARG A 617 -32.70 1.62 -7.07
N ARG A 618 -33.31 0.43 -7.08
CA ARG A 618 -33.35 -0.49 -5.93
C ARG A 618 -31.95 -1.00 -5.58
N TYR A 619 -31.20 -1.52 -6.54
CA TYR A 619 -29.85 -2.05 -6.31
C TYR A 619 -28.87 -0.96 -5.84
N ILE A 620 -28.92 0.23 -6.46
CA ILE A 620 -28.08 1.37 -6.05
C ILE A 620 -28.44 1.83 -4.63
N ASN A 621 -29.74 1.88 -4.29
CA ASN A 621 -30.19 2.20 -2.93
C ASN A 621 -29.63 1.21 -1.91
N ILE A 622 -29.76 -0.10 -2.16
CA ILE A 622 -29.23 -1.15 -1.29
C ILE A 622 -27.71 -1.00 -1.12
N ALA A 623 -26.99 -0.74 -2.22
CA ALA A 623 -25.55 -0.52 -2.19
C ALA A 623 -25.17 0.67 -1.28
N LEU A 624 -25.84 1.82 -1.47
CA LEU A 624 -25.64 3.02 -0.66
C LEU A 624 -26.00 2.83 0.81
N MET A 625 -27.09 2.10 1.12
CA MET A 625 -27.43 1.72 2.50
C MET A 625 -26.33 0.89 3.16
N CYS A 626 -25.66 0.02 2.39
CA CYS A 626 -24.56 -0.82 2.88
C CYS A 626 -23.28 -0.03 3.16
N VAL A 627 -23.02 1.08 2.45
CA VAL A 627 -21.79 1.89 2.60
C VAL A 627 -21.95 3.16 3.46
N GLN A 628 -23.04 3.29 4.21
CA GLN A 628 -23.27 4.44 5.10
C GLN A 628 -22.12 4.61 6.12
N GLU A 629 -21.82 5.86 6.48
CA GLU A 629 -20.71 6.18 7.40
C GLU A 629 -20.82 5.43 8.73
N HIS A 630 -22.00 5.46 9.35
CA HIS A 630 -22.20 4.86 10.67
C HIS A 630 -22.59 3.38 10.53
N ALA A 631 -21.86 2.50 11.23
CA ALA A 631 -22.07 1.06 11.17
C ALA A 631 -23.50 0.63 11.57
N ASP A 632 -24.14 1.33 12.50
CA ASP A 632 -25.50 1.03 12.96
C ASP A 632 -26.58 1.29 11.91
N ASP A 633 -26.34 2.26 11.02
CA ASP A 633 -27.28 2.59 9.95
C ASP A 633 -27.29 1.54 8.83
N ARG A 634 -26.19 0.79 8.68
CA ARG A 634 -26.05 -0.25 7.65
C ARG A 634 -27.00 -1.42 7.95
N PRO A 635 -27.64 -2.03 6.92
CA PRO A 635 -28.45 -3.23 7.11
C PRO A 635 -27.59 -4.42 7.58
N THR A 636 -28.22 -5.50 8.06
CA THR A 636 -27.54 -6.80 8.16
C THR A 636 -27.60 -7.53 6.83
N MET A 637 -26.72 -8.50 6.57
CA MET A 637 -26.82 -9.32 5.35
C MET A 637 -28.15 -10.07 5.22
N SER A 638 -28.81 -10.39 6.35
CA SER A 638 -30.16 -10.98 6.34
C SER A 638 -31.20 -10.00 5.80
N ASN A 639 -31.06 -8.70 6.10
CA ASN A 639 -31.90 -7.67 5.52
C ASN A 639 -31.55 -7.45 4.05
N VAL A 640 -30.25 -7.44 3.69
CA VAL A 640 -29.80 -7.28 2.30
C VAL A 640 -30.39 -8.37 1.40
N VAL A 641 -30.27 -9.64 1.78
CA VAL A 641 -30.87 -10.76 1.02
C VAL A 641 -32.38 -10.60 0.87
N ALA A 642 -33.09 -10.19 1.93
CA ALA A 642 -34.53 -9.94 1.85
C ALA A 642 -34.87 -8.74 0.94
N MET A 643 -34.03 -7.69 0.92
CA MET A 643 -34.20 -6.53 0.05
C MET A 643 -33.92 -6.87 -1.42
N LEU A 644 -32.95 -7.75 -1.71
CA LEU A 644 -32.68 -8.23 -3.07
C LEU A 644 -33.84 -9.10 -3.61
N ASN A 645 -34.33 -10.05 -2.80
CA ASN A 645 -35.27 -11.08 -3.26
C ASN A 645 -36.75 -10.67 -3.23
N SER A 646 -37.12 -9.47 -2.79
CA SER A 646 -38.52 -9.10 -2.59
C SER A 646 -38.82 -7.66 -2.98
N GLU A 647 -39.42 -7.49 -4.15
CA GLU A 647 -39.86 -6.19 -4.68
C GLU A 647 -40.82 -5.44 -3.73
N GLY A 648 -41.60 -6.17 -2.93
CA GLY A 648 -42.55 -5.60 -1.96
C GLY A 648 -41.93 -4.99 -0.70
N VAL A 649 -40.61 -5.16 -0.47
CA VAL A 649 -39.93 -4.54 0.68
C VAL A 649 -39.66 -3.07 0.36
N ILE A 650 -40.27 -2.18 1.16
CA ILE A 650 -40.05 -0.74 1.08
C ILE A 650 -38.65 -0.41 1.62
N LEU A 651 -37.80 0.12 0.76
CA LEU A 651 -36.47 0.59 1.13
C LEU A 651 -36.54 1.99 1.75
N ARG A 652 -35.75 2.20 2.80
CA ARG A 652 -35.54 3.55 3.35
C ARG A 652 -34.59 4.31 2.42
N GLU A 653 -34.62 5.64 2.48
CA GLU A 653 -33.59 6.41 1.80
C GLU A 653 -32.24 6.23 2.52
N PRO A 654 -31.14 6.00 1.77
CA PRO A 654 -29.82 5.91 2.35
C PRO A 654 -29.40 7.27 2.90
N LYS A 655 -28.64 7.25 4.01
CA LYS A 655 -27.84 8.38 4.48
C LYS A 655 -26.53 8.45 3.68
N HIS A 656 -25.76 9.51 3.89
CA HIS A 656 -24.49 9.71 3.19
C HIS A 656 -23.52 8.53 3.42
N PRO A 657 -22.83 8.07 2.36
CA PRO A 657 -21.84 7.02 2.49
C PRO A 657 -20.61 7.54 3.24
N ALA A 658 -19.80 6.63 3.77
CA ALA A 658 -18.48 7.00 4.22
C ALA A 658 -17.67 7.59 3.05
N TYR A 659 -16.71 8.48 3.36
CA TYR A 659 -15.71 8.96 2.41
C TYR A 659 -16.22 9.77 1.21
N PHE A 660 -17.47 10.22 1.25
CA PHE A 660 -18.08 10.95 0.14
C PHE A 660 -17.43 12.31 -0.13
N ASN A 661 -16.77 12.96 0.83
CA ASN A 661 -16.25 14.34 0.68
C ASN A 661 -14.88 14.50 -0.01
N LEU A 662 -14.35 13.44 -0.64
CA LEU A 662 -13.03 13.46 -1.28
C LEU A 662 -13.09 13.89 -2.76
N ARG A 663 -12.47 15.03 -3.09
CA ARG A 663 -12.52 15.64 -4.43
C ARG A 663 -11.15 16.02 -4.99
N VAL A 664 -11.08 16.20 -6.30
CA VAL A 664 -9.92 16.82 -6.99
C VAL A 664 -10.18 18.33 -7.07
N SER A 665 -9.21 19.17 -6.69
CA SER A 665 -9.34 20.62 -6.93
C SER A 665 -9.10 20.91 -8.41
N LYS A 666 -10.07 21.52 -9.09
CA LYS A 666 -9.83 22.22 -10.35
C LYS A 666 -9.24 23.60 -10.02
N GLU A 667 -8.04 23.90 -10.49
CA GLU A 667 -7.55 25.27 -10.49
C GLU A 667 -8.35 26.05 -11.55
N ASP A 668 -8.99 27.14 -11.15
CA ASP A 668 -9.63 28.06 -12.09
C ASP A 668 -8.57 28.56 -13.09
N GLU A 669 -8.65 28.12 -14.35
CA GLU A 669 -7.99 28.77 -15.48
C GLU A 669 -8.62 30.15 -15.72
N SER A 670 -8.39 31.08 -14.80
CA SER A 670 -8.58 32.51 -15.02
C SER A 670 -7.21 33.19 -15.09
N GLY A 671 -6.38 32.69 -16.00
CA GLY A 671 -5.15 33.33 -16.43
C GLY A 671 -5.13 33.36 -17.94
N SER A 672 -5.59 34.46 -18.51
CA SER A 672 -5.50 34.75 -19.95
C SER A 672 -4.05 34.62 -20.41
N VAL A 673 -3.71 33.52 -21.08
CA VAL A 673 -2.48 33.42 -21.88
C VAL A 673 -2.89 33.02 -23.28
N LEU A 674 -2.62 33.95 -24.20
CA LEU A 674 -2.88 33.87 -25.63
C LEU A 674 -2.39 32.52 -26.19
N TYR A 675 -3.29 31.69 -26.68
CA TYR A 675 -2.95 30.52 -27.48
C TYR A 675 -2.29 30.97 -28.79
N SER A 676 -1.00 30.67 -28.98
CA SER A 676 -0.46 30.55 -30.33
C SER A 676 -0.83 29.17 -30.87
N HIS A 677 -1.84 29.14 -31.73
CA HIS A 677 -2.13 28.00 -32.60
C HIS A 677 -0.86 27.58 -33.35
N ASN A 678 -0.43 26.35 -33.15
CA ASN A 678 0.19 25.56 -34.21
C ASN A 678 -0.43 24.18 -34.13
N ASP A 679 -1.31 23.91 -35.09
CA ASP A 679 -1.88 22.60 -35.38
C ASP A 679 -0.77 21.55 -35.50
N VAL A 680 -0.79 20.57 -34.60
CA VAL A 680 -0.19 19.26 -34.87
C VAL A 680 -1.31 18.23 -34.77
N THR A 681 -1.88 17.96 -35.94
CA THR A 681 -2.74 16.82 -36.23
C THR A 681 -2.09 15.54 -35.70
N ILE A 682 -2.68 14.92 -34.67
CA ILE A 682 -2.36 13.54 -34.32
C ILE A 682 -3.01 12.68 -35.40
N CYS A 683 -2.22 12.29 -36.41
CA CYS A 683 -2.61 11.28 -37.36
C CYS A 683 -2.79 9.95 -36.63
N SER A 684 -4.05 9.49 -36.58
CA SER A 684 -4.42 8.09 -36.43
C SER A 684 -3.74 7.28 -37.53
N ASN A 685 -2.73 6.48 -37.16
CA ASN A 685 -2.27 5.37 -37.99
C ASN A 685 -2.79 4.07 -37.37
N ASN A 686 -4.02 3.73 -37.72
CA ASN A 686 -4.44 2.36 -37.90
C ASN A 686 -5.07 2.32 -39.29
N ASP A 687 -4.48 1.55 -40.19
CA ASP A 687 -5.24 0.54 -40.92
C ASP A 687 -4.35 -0.40 -41.76
N VAL A 688 -4.47 -1.70 -41.43
CA VAL A 688 -4.67 -2.83 -42.36
C VAL A 688 -3.41 -3.29 -43.13
N THR A 689 -2.93 -4.54 -43.08
CA THR A 689 -3.62 -5.80 -43.46
C THR A 689 -2.72 -6.99 -43.09
N ILE A 690 -3.26 -8.05 -42.48
CA ILE A 690 -2.64 -9.39 -42.46
C ILE A 690 -3.08 -10.08 -43.75
N THR A 691 -2.13 -10.48 -44.59
CA THR A 691 -2.37 -11.43 -45.69
C THR A 691 -1.73 -12.76 -45.32
N GLU A 692 -2.57 -13.76 -45.12
CA GLU A 692 -2.19 -15.18 -45.23
C GLU A 692 -1.94 -15.52 -46.70
N GLU A 693 -0.93 -16.36 -46.99
CA GLU A 693 -0.98 -17.38 -48.03
C GLU A 693 0.24 -18.35 -47.95
N PRO A 694 0.28 -19.51 -48.64
CA PRO A 694 0.19 -20.83 -48.01
C PRO A 694 1.41 -21.75 -48.26
N ASP A 695 1.28 -23.02 -47.81
CA ASP A 695 2.13 -24.20 -48.04
C ASP A 695 3.02 -24.21 -49.30
N GLY A 696 4.25 -24.72 -49.18
CA GLY A 696 4.96 -25.30 -50.33
C GLY A 696 6.47 -25.53 -50.21
N ARG A 697 6.84 -26.76 -49.81
CA ARG A 697 8.12 -27.50 -49.95
C ARG A 697 9.17 -27.40 -48.85
#